data_AF-A0A212JE21-F1
#
_entry.id   AF-A0A212JE21-F1
#
_cell.length_a   1.000
_cell.length_b   1.000
_cell.length_c   1.000
_cell.angle_alpha   90.00
_cell.angle_beta   90.00
_cell.angle_gamma   90.00
#
_symmetry.space_group_name_H-M   'P 1'
#
loop_
_entity.id
_entity.type
_entity.pdbx_description
1 polymer ?
#
loop_
_entity_poly.entity_id
_entity_poly.type
_entity_poly.pdbx_seq_one_letter_code
_entity_poly.pdbx_strand_id
1 'polypeptide(L)'
;MKRNTYLTLLPPEEARANWFSCLDAKTFALGEERIPLAQALRRVLSRPVAALRSSPAFHGAAMDGIAVHAEDTFTASARTPLRLKLGEQAHWINTGHPLPLGCNAVVMMENINTETEKDSQGESQWAVIEKAAFPWQHVRKMGEDMVATEIILPPGTCIGPYDLGALAAGGALEVPVFRRPRVSIIPSGSEIVPLVDAREEDLRAGRVLPEFNSLIFSAMITEAGGEAATLPVVPDDPEAIRAAIASAIATADMVILNAGSSAGSHDFTAHVLGQMGTIVTHGISVMPGKPTVLAVVNGKPVVGVPGYPVSAGISMEEFVLPLLALWQKRAMSERQKITAVPCNPLPSRPGMEERLRVKLGCVGDTVVAVPLPRGAGTITSLSRADGIIRIPRDSEGCNAGEPVTVELLRPATALAGALLAIGSHDNTLDLLDSMLRKAHPQYRLTSAHVGSLGGIMALKRGQCHLAGSHLLDPASGVYNRKAIEDNLEEPTVLLRLVDREQGILTAPGNPLGISSIEDLAKPGVRFINRQRGSGTRVLLDYRLSCLGISPTSINGYRDEEYTHMNVAAAVLSGRVDAGLAVRAAANALGLPFTPIGVEEYDLVIPRRFFDGDAVQALLDVIRSEAFRQTVEGMGGYGTEKTGQVIWEYAGK
;
A
#
# COMPACT_ATOMS: atom_id res chain seq x y z
N MET A 1 34.42 -9.21 27.25
CA MET A 1 34.26 -8.47 25.97
C MET A 1 33.36 -7.26 26.19
N LYS A 2 33.80 -6.06 25.77
CA LYS A 2 33.03 -4.81 25.94
C LYS A 2 31.89 -4.77 24.92
N ARG A 3 30.66 -4.50 25.36
CA ARG A 3 29.51 -4.23 24.48
C ARG A 3 29.75 -2.89 23.79
N ASN A 4 29.86 -2.88 22.46
CA ASN A 4 29.87 -1.64 21.68
C ASN A 4 28.44 -1.06 21.70
N THR A 5 28.20 -0.19 22.67
CA THR A 5 26.96 0.59 22.76
C THR A 5 27.02 1.70 21.71
N TYR A 6 25.91 1.97 21.02
CA TYR A 6 25.77 3.07 20.07
C TYR A 6 26.25 4.38 20.71
N LEU A 7 27.42 4.87 20.29
CA LEU A 7 28.11 5.98 20.98
C LEU A 7 27.36 7.31 20.80
N THR A 8 26.73 7.53 19.65
CA THR A 8 25.82 8.66 19.36
C THR A 8 24.82 8.24 18.28
N LEU A 9 23.51 8.44 18.50
CA LEU A 9 22.48 8.20 17.50
C LEU A 9 22.20 9.49 16.72
N LEU A 10 22.29 9.43 15.39
CA LEU A 10 22.06 10.59 14.52
C LEU A 10 20.63 10.59 13.95
N PRO A 11 20.01 11.77 13.78
CA PRO A 11 18.82 11.91 12.93
C PRO A 11 19.07 11.36 11.52
N PRO A 12 18.07 10.75 10.86
CA PRO A 12 18.25 10.17 9.51
C PRO A 12 18.76 11.18 8.48
N GLU A 13 18.27 12.41 8.52
CA GLU A 13 18.67 13.45 7.58
C GLU A 13 20.15 13.81 7.72
N GLU A 14 20.61 13.95 8.97
CA GLU A 14 22.02 14.21 9.29
C GLU A 14 22.91 13.01 8.91
N ALA A 15 22.49 11.80 9.26
CA ALA A 15 23.19 10.56 8.88
C ALA A 15 23.33 10.43 7.36
N ARG A 16 22.25 10.73 6.61
CA ARG A 16 22.25 10.71 5.14
C ARG A 16 23.20 11.77 4.57
N ALA A 17 23.12 13.01 5.07
CA ALA A 17 23.98 14.09 4.61
C ALA A 17 25.46 13.77 4.83
N ASN A 18 25.82 13.29 6.03
CA ASN A 18 27.18 12.87 6.36
C ASN A 18 27.63 11.72 5.45
N TRP A 19 26.79 10.70 5.25
CA TRP A 19 27.13 9.57 4.38
C TRP A 19 27.34 9.98 2.93
N PHE A 20 26.47 10.83 2.39
CA PHE A 20 26.61 11.34 1.02
C PHE A 20 27.86 12.21 0.85
N SER A 21 28.25 12.96 1.88
CA SER A 21 29.47 13.78 1.84
C SER A 21 30.77 12.97 1.76
N CYS A 22 30.73 11.70 2.15
CA CYS A 22 31.87 10.78 2.07
C CYS A 22 31.99 10.06 0.71
N LEU A 23 31.07 10.30 -0.23
CA LEU A 23 31.10 9.71 -1.56
C LEU A 23 31.74 10.69 -2.55
N ASP A 24 32.66 10.20 -3.38
CA ASP A 24 33.33 11.01 -4.39
C ASP A 24 32.41 11.40 -5.55
N ALA A 25 32.72 12.49 -6.24
CA ALA A 25 31.98 12.95 -7.42
C ALA A 25 31.82 11.87 -8.51
N LYS A 26 32.83 10.99 -8.66
CA LYS A 26 32.78 9.83 -9.57
C LYS A 26 31.73 8.82 -9.16
N THR A 27 31.55 8.60 -7.87
CA THR A 27 30.51 7.71 -7.34
C THR A 27 29.13 8.25 -7.66
N PHE A 28 28.94 9.57 -7.76
CA PHE A 28 27.67 10.20 -8.15
C PHE A 28 27.37 10.25 -9.66
N ALA A 29 28.29 9.75 -10.50
CA ALA A 29 28.18 9.75 -11.96
C ALA A 29 28.27 8.32 -12.52
N LEU A 30 27.16 7.57 -12.42
CA LEU A 30 27.08 6.17 -12.87
C LEU A 30 27.21 5.97 -14.39
N GLY A 31 27.26 7.06 -15.16
CA GLY A 31 27.31 7.07 -16.60
C GLY A 31 25.95 7.15 -17.27
N GLU A 32 25.98 7.21 -18.59
CA GLU A 32 24.81 7.24 -19.46
C GLU A 32 24.91 6.11 -20.49
N GLU A 33 23.77 5.73 -21.04
CA GLU A 33 23.66 4.75 -22.11
C GLU A 33 22.62 5.20 -23.13
N ARG A 34 22.72 4.68 -24.36
CA ARG A 34 21.67 4.86 -25.37
C ARG A 34 20.86 3.58 -25.44
N ILE A 35 19.54 3.74 -25.41
CA ILE A 35 18.60 2.62 -25.46
C ILE A 35 17.55 2.83 -26.55
N PRO A 36 16.97 1.75 -27.08
CA PRO A 36 15.80 1.83 -27.96
C PRO A 36 14.63 2.51 -27.26
N LEU A 37 13.88 3.34 -27.98
CA LEU A 37 12.72 4.07 -27.47
C LEU A 37 11.68 3.14 -26.81
N ALA A 38 11.49 1.94 -27.37
CA ALA A 38 10.56 0.94 -26.82
C ALA A 38 10.90 0.49 -25.39
N GLN A 39 12.15 0.69 -24.93
CA GLN A 39 12.62 0.33 -23.59
C GLN A 39 12.79 1.56 -22.68
N ALA A 40 12.41 2.75 -23.17
CA ALA A 40 12.69 4.01 -22.50
C ALA A 40 11.65 4.42 -21.45
N LEU A 41 10.51 3.73 -21.36
CA LEU A 41 9.48 4.02 -20.36
C LEU A 41 10.08 3.97 -18.94
N ARG A 42 9.82 5.01 -18.14
CA ARG A 42 10.36 5.23 -16.79
C ARG A 42 11.89 5.36 -16.70
N ARG A 43 12.61 5.47 -17.82
CA ARG A 43 14.03 5.84 -17.82
C ARG A 43 14.16 7.35 -17.72
N VAL A 44 15.27 7.81 -17.16
CA VAL A 44 15.55 9.24 -16.99
C VAL A 44 16.53 9.70 -18.05
N LEU A 45 16.16 10.71 -18.84
CA LEU A 45 17.01 11.27 -19.89
C LEU A 45 18.29 11.88 -19.31
N SER A 46 19.45 11.54 -19.88
CA SER A 46 20.73 12.13 -19.48
C SER A 46 21.08 13.41 -20.25
N ARG A 47 20.52 13.57 -21.45
CA ARG A 47 20.75 14.69 -22.36
C ARG A 47 19.43 15.16 -22.98
N PRO A 48 19.33 16.41 -23.45
CA PRO A 48 18.16 16.84 -24.22
C PRO A 48 18.02 15.99 -25.48
N VAL A 49 16.79 15.67 -25.85
CA VAL A 49 16.49 14.98 -27.12
C VAL A 49 15.81 15.96 -28.05
N ALA A 50 16.45 16.22 -29.18
CA ALA A 50 15.90 17.09 -30.24
C ALA A 50 15.13 16.28 -31.28
N ALA A 51 14.15 16.91 -31.91
CA ALA A 51 13.43 16.36 -33.05
C ALA A 51 14.38 16.22 -34.25
N LEU A 52 14.41 15.03 -34.84
CA LEU A 52 15.16 14.73 -36.07
C LEU A 52 14.33 15.04 -37.32
N ARG A 53 13.01 15.19 -37.17
CA ARG A 53 12.07 15.60 -38.21
C ARG A 53 10.95 16.44 -37.61
N SER A 54 10.33 17.25 -38.45
CA SER A 54 9.11 17.97 -38.07
C SER A 54 7.91 17.01 -37.97
N SER A 55 6.97 17.33 -37.09
CA SER A 55 5.68 16.65 -36.96
C SER A 55 4.54 17.65 -37.19
N PRO A 56 3.68 17.46 -38.21
CA PRO A 56 3.88 16.57 -39.35
C PRO A 56 5.09 16.99 -40.22
N ALA A 57 5.60 16.07 -41.04
CA ALA A 57 6.76 16.30 -41.91
C ALA A 57 6.42 17.01 -43.23
N PHE A 58 5.14 17.33 -43.45
CA PHE A 58 4.61 17.97 -44.65
C PHE A 58 3.33 18.73 -44.30
N HIS A 59 2.86 19.60 -45.20
CA HIS A 59 1.54 20.23 -45.07
C HIS A 59 0.45 19.22 -45.44
N GLY A 60 -0.36 18.82 -44.47
CA GLY A 60 -1.39 17.79 -44.64
C GLY A 60 -2.81 18.33 -44.50
N ALA A 61 -3.78 17.64 -45.08
CA ALA A 61 -5.19 17.95 -44.85
C ALA A 61 -5.58 17.65 -43.40
N ALA A 62 -6.27 18.58 -42.75
CA ALA A 62 -6.82 18.41 -41.41
C ALA A 62 -8.23 17.78 -41.42
N MET A 63 -8.88 17.77 -42.58
CA MET A 63 -10.25 17.30 -42.80
C MET A 63 -10.34 16.55 -44.14
N ASP A 64 -11.34 15.70 -44.29
CA ASP A 64 -11.70 15.09 -45.58
C ASP A 64 -12.44 16.13 -46.45
N GLY A 65 -12.19 16.14 -47.75
CA GLY A 65 -12.86 17.04 -48.69
C GLY A 65 -12.05 17.32 -49.95
N ILE A 66 -11.98 18.58 -50.39
CA ILE A 66 -11.17 18.98 -51.56
C ILE A 66 -10.05 19.95 -51.15
N ALA A 67 -8.85 19.67 -51.64
CA ALA A 67 -7.73 20.60 -51.63
C ALA A 67 -7.86 21.59 -52.79
N VAL A 68 -7.65 22.87 -52.49
CA VAL A 68 -7.79 23.99 -53.43
C VAL A 68 -6.68 25.02 -53.22
N HIS A 69 -6.46 25.86 -54.23
CA HIS A 69 -5.80 27.16 -54.06
C HIS A 69 -6.84 28.15 -53.55
N ALA A 70 -6.68 28.63 -52.30
CA ALA A 70 -7.71 29.39 -51.58
C ALA A 70 -8.18 30.62 -52.36
N GLU A 71 -7.25 31.33 -53.01
CA GLU A 71 -7.50 32.53 -53.79
C GLU A 71 -8.47 32.29 -54.95
N ASP A 72 -8.47 31.09 -55.53
CA ASP A 72 -9.37 30.71 -56.61
C ASP A 72 -10.82 30.57 -56.10
N THR A 73 -11.02 30.48 -54.79
CA THR A 73 -12.33 30.30 -54.16
C THR A 73 -12.98 31.61 -53.68
N PHE A 74 -12.29 32.75 -53.73
CA PHE A 74 -12.74 34.00 -53.10
C PHE A 74 -14.07 34.57 -53.62
N THR A 75 -14.50 34.15 -54.81
CA THR A 75 -15.78 34.56 -55.40
C THR A 75 -16.96 33.68 -54.95
N ALA A 76 -16.70 32.56 -54.27
CA ALA A 76 -17.72 31.63 -53.81
C ALA A 76 -18.59 32.24 -52.69
N SER A 77 -19.90 32.18 -52.85
CA SER A 77 -20.87 32.56 -51.83
C SER A 77 -22.16 31.74 -51.95
N ALA A 78 -23.00 31.72 -50.91
CA ALA A 78 -24.29 31.02 -50.98
C ALA A 78 -25.23 31.58 -52.07
N ARG A 79 -25.04 32.85 -52.47
CA ARG A 79 -25.81 33.46 -53.57
C ARG A 79 -25.21 33.17 -54.94
N THR A 80 -23.90 32.95 -54.99
CA THR A 80 -23.15 32.66 -56.20
C THR A 80 -22.19 31.51 -55.91
N PRO A 81 -22.67 30.25 -55.89
CA PRO A 81 -21.82 29.09 -55.66
C PRO A 81 -20.76 28.98 -56.75
N LEU A 82 -19.54 28.61 -56.37
CA LEU A 82 -18.44 28.47 -57.31
C LEU A 82 -18.29 26.99 -57.71
N ARG A 83 -18.23 26.73 -59.02
CA ARG A 83 -17.93 25.42 -59.59
C ARG A 83 -16.43 25.30 -59.83
N LEU A 84 -15.80 24.31 -59.23
CA LEU A 84 -14.38 23.98 -59.39
C LEU A 84 -14.25 22.62 -60.06
N LYS A 85 -13.48 22.54 -61.14
CA LYS A 85 -13.29 21.28 -61.88
C LYS A 85 -12.43 20.31 -61.08
N LEU A 86 -12.95 19.12 -60.81
CA LEU A 86 -12.22 18.09 -60.07
C LEU A 86 -11.07 17.53 -60.92
N GLY A 87 -9.90 17.40 -60.31
CA GLY A 87 -8.66 16.97 -60.97
C GLY A 87 -7.84 18.10 -61.60
N GLU A 88 -8.38 19.33 -61.65
CA GLU A 88 -7.70 20.50 -62.22
C GLU A 88 -7.64 21.68 -61.24
N GLN A 89 -8.80 22.10 -60.70
CA GLN A 89 -8.91 23.24 -59.77
C GLN A 89 -9.16 22.81 -58.32
N ALA A 90 -9.67 21.59 -58.15
CA ALA A 90 -9.93 20.98 -56.85
C ALA A 90 -9.53 19.50 -56.88
N HIS A 91 -8.97 19.00 -55.79
CA HIS A 91 -8.52 17.60 -55.70
C HIS A 91 -9.09 16.95 -54.44
N TRP A 92 -9.76 15.81 -54.60
CA TRP A 92 -10.19 15.01 -53.45
C TRP A 92 -9.01 14.66 -52.56
N ILE A 93 -9.18 14.90 -51.27
CA ILE A 93 -8.16 14.65 -50.26
C ILE A 93 -8.81 14.12 -48.99
N ASN A 94 -8.12 13.16 -48.36
CA ASN A 94 -8.48 12.65 -47.04
C ASN A 94 -7.57 13.25 -45.99
N THR A 95 -8.06 13.32 -44.77
CA THR A 95 -7.37 13.75 -43.57
C THR A 95 -6.03 13.01 -43.44
N GLY A 96 -4.97 13.78 -43.20
CA GLY A 96 -3.60 13.27 -43.07
C GLY A 96 -2.84 13.07 -44.39
N HIS A 97 -3.49 13.18 -45.55
CA HIS A 97 -2.78 13.16 -46.83
C HIS A 97 -2.02 14.47 -47.09
N PRO A 98 -0.89 14.44 -47.81
CA PRO A 98 -0.17 15.63 -48.22
C PRO A 98 -1.01 16.49 -49.16
N LEU A 99 -0.92 17.81 -49.02
CA LEU A 99 -1.55 18.74 -49.96
C LEU A 99 -0.97 18.57 -51.37
N PRO A 100 -1.81 18.56 -52.42
CA PRO A 100 -1.36 18.61 -53.81
C PRO A 100 -0.58 19.90 -54.08
N LEU A 101 0.35 19.85 -55.03
CA LEU A 101 1.13 21.01 -55.44
C LEU A 101 0.21 22.15 -55.90
N GLY A 102 0.46 23.37 -55.42
CA GLY A 102 -0.34 24.55 -55.75
C GLY A 102 -1.58 24.74 -54.87
N CYS A 103 -2.00 23.75 -54.08
CA CYS A 103 -3.08 23.91 -53.11
C CYS A 103 -2.55 24.45 -51.77
N ASN A 104 -3.32 25.32 -51.12
CA ASN A 104 -2.96 25.89 -49.81
C ASN A 104 -4.12 25.85 -48.79
N ALA A 105 -5.28 25.27 -49.12
CA ALA A 105 -6.44 25.14 -48.24
C ALA A 105 -7.25 23.87 -48.53
N VAL A 106 -8.06 23.44 -47.54
CA VAL A 106 -9.02 22.34 -47.67
C VAL A 106 -10.44 22.80 -47.34
N VAL A 107 -11.38 22.55 -48.24
CA VAL A 107 -12.82 22.68 -47.99
C VAL A 107 -13.32 21.33 -47.50
N MET A 108 -14.04 21.31 -46.37
CA MET A 108 -14.55 20.07 -45.77
C MET A 108 -15.64 19.45 -46.65
N MET A 109 -15.69 18.12 -46.70
CA MET A 109 -16.66 17.34 -47.48
C MET A 109 -18.11 17.80 -47.28
N GLU A 110 -18.48 18.15 -46.05
CA GLU A 110 -19.83 18.62 -45.68
C GLU A 110 -20.23 19.94 -46.36
N ASN A 111 -19.26 20.69 -46.88
CA ASN A 111 -19.49 21.98 -47.55
C ASN A 111 -19.36 21.88 -49.08
N ILE A 112 -19.35 20.67 -49.63
CA ILE A 112 -19.14 20.41 -51.05
C ILE A 112 -20.33 19.65 -51.61
N ASN A 113 -20.96 20.22 -52.63
CA ASN A 113 -21.87 19.48 -53.50
C ASN A 113 -21.10 18.99 -54.74
N THR A 114 -21.50 17.86 -55.31
CA THR A 114 -20.87 17.33 -56.53
C THR A 114 -21.84 17.38 -57.70
N GLU A 115 -21.33 17.80 -58.85
CA GLU A 115 -22.05 17.82 -60.12
C GLU A 115 -21.27 17.04 -61.18
N THR A 116 -21.99 16.34 -62.05
CA THR A 116 -21.40 15.60 -63.17
C THR A 116 -21.96 16.14 -64.47
N GLU A 117 -21.08 16.45 -65.42
CA GLU A 117 -21.44 16.95 -66.74
C GLU A 117 -20.87 16.00 -67.81
N LYS A 118 -21.71 15.55 -68.74
CA LYS A 118 -21.32 14.68 -69.85
C LYS A 118 -21.39 15.45 -71.16
N ASP A 119 -20.29 15.53 -71.87
CA ASP A 119 -20.20 16.12 -73.20
C ASP A 119 -19.62 15.13 -74.22
N SER A 120 -19.42 15.58 -75.46
CA SER A 120 -18.84 14.79 -76.54
C SER A 120 -17.38 14.38 -76.34
N GLN A 121 -16.70 14.91 -75.31
CA GLN A 121 -15.28 14.68 -75.00
C GLN A 121 -15.09 13.82 -73.73
N GLY A 122 -16.12 13.63 -72.91
CA GLY A 122 -16.10 12.72 -71.77
C GLY A 122 -17.05 13.09 -70.65
N GLU A 123 -16.84 12.49 -69.48
CA GLU A 123 -17.55 12.81 -68.22
C GLU A 123 -16.64 13.67 -67.33
N SER A 124 -17.06 14.89 -67.02
CA SER A 124 -16.34 15.82 -66.12
C SER A 124 -17.08 15.94 -64.79
N GLN A 125 -16.33 15.89 -63.69
CA GLN A 125 -16.86 16.07 -62.34
C GLN A 125 -16.48 17.45 -61.80
N TRP A 126 -17.41 18.06 -61.06
CA TRP A 126 -17.28 19.39 -60.50
C TRP A 126 -17.60 19.37 -59.00
N ALA A 127 -16.83 20.12 -58.23
CA ALA A 127 -17.13 20.45 -56.85
C ALA A 127 -17.76 21.84 -56.78
N VAL A 128 -18.92 21.94 -56.15
CA VAL A 128 -19.65 23.19 -55.95
C VAL A 128 -19.53 23.61 -54.50
N ILE A 129 -18.94 24.79 -54.28
CA ILE A 129 -18.73 25.35 -52.96
C ILE A 129 -19.50 26.67 -52.80
N GLU A 130 -20.09 26.86 -51.63
CA GLU A 130 -20.89 28.04 -51.29
C GLU A 130 -20.16 29.04 -50.40
N LYS A 131 -18.92 28.72 -50.00
CA LYS A 131 -18.09 29.56 -49.15
C LYS A 131 -16.65 29.51 -49.64
N ALA A 132 -16.03 30.68 -49.72
CA ALA A 132 -14.60 30.79 -49.97
C ALA A 132 -13.80 30.11 -48.85
N ALA A 133 -12.72 29.44 -49.22
CA ALA A 133 -11.67 29.03 -48.30
C ALA A 133 -10.66 30.18 -48.13
N PHE A 134 -10.05 30.29 -46.94
CA PHE A 134 -8.92 31.18 -46.71
C PHE A 134 -7.59 30.41 -46.71
N PRO A 135 -6.44 31.05 -47.02
CA PRO A 135 -5.14 30.37 -47.03
C PRO A 135 -4.86 29.64 -45.72
N TRP A 136 -4.42 28.38 -45.82
CA TRP A 136 -4.15 27.45 -44.72
C TRP A 136 -5.36 26.99 -43.91
N GLN A 137 -6.59 27.23 -44.40
CA GLN A 137 -7.80 26.67 -43.80
C GLN A 137 -7.77 25.14 -43.82
N HIS A 138 -7.99 24.52 -42.66
CA HIS A 138 -8.00 23.06 -42.47
C HIS A 138 -6.74 22.37 -43.02
N VAL A 139 -5.59 23.03 -42.91
CA VAL A 139 -4.29 22.46 -43.24
C VAL A 139 -3.50 22.31 -41.95
N ARG A 140 -3.06 21.08 -41.67
CA ARG A 140 -2.03 20.82 -40.67
C ARG A 140 -0.68 21.21 -41.25
N LYS A 141 -0.10 22.31 -40.75
CA LYS A 141 1.16 22.84 -41.29
C LYS A 141 2.32 21.90 -40.92
N MET A 142 3.32 21.79 -41.80
CA MET A 142 4.57 21.12 -41.46
C MET A 142 5.13 21.71 -40.16
N GLY A 143 5.42 20.84 -39.19
CA GLY A 143 5.95 21.25 -37.89
C GLY A 143 4.98 22.00 -36.98
N GLU A 144 3.67 21.88 -37.19
CA GLU A 144 2.63 22.43 -36.30
C GLU A 144 2.77 21.93 -34.84
N ASP A 145 3.20 20.67 -34.66
CA ASP A 145 3.41 20.06 -33.34
C ASP A 145 4.85 20.26 -32.86
N MET A 146 5.85 19.95 -33.71
CA MET A 146 7.25 20.25 -33.44
C MET A 146 8.05 20.42 -34.73
N VAL A 147 9.07 21.27 -34.71
CA VAL A 147 9.97 21.47 -35.84
C VAL A 147 11.27 20.67 -35.62
N ALA A 148 11.87 20.15 -36.71
CA ALA A 148 13.20 19.56 -36.62
C ALA A 148 14.18 20.48 -35.88
N THR A 149 15.08 19.91 -35.08
CA THR A 149 16.04 20.55 -34.16
C THR A 149 15.47 21.10 -32.86
N GLU A 150 14.14 21.21 -32.71
CA GLU A 150 13.50 21.61 -31.46
C GLU A 150 13.72 20.56 -30.37
N ILE A 151 13.96 21.00 -29.13
CA ILE A 151 14.10 20.08 -27.99
C ILE A 151 12.71 19.53 -27.63
N ILE A 152 12.54 18.21 -27.75
CA ILE A 152 11.31 17.52 -27.37
C ILE A 152 11.25 17.39 -25.85
N LEU A 153 12.35 16.92 -25.22
CA LEU A 153 12.43 16.72 -23.78
C LEU A 153 13.79 17.15 -23.22
N PRO A 154 13.82 17.85 -22.07
CA PRO A 154 15.07 18.21 -21.39
C PRO A 154 15.66 17.02 -20.59
N PRO A 155 16.97 17.07 -20.26
CA PRO A 155 17.59 16.08 -19.37
C PRO A 155 16.94 16.09 -17.97
N GLY A 156 16.99 14.96 -17.28
CA GLY A 156 16.34 14.76 -15.98
C GLY A 156 14.86 14.37 -16.06
N THR A 157 14.26 14.41 -17.25
CA THR A 157 12.88 13.97 -17.48
C THR A 157 12.76 12.45 -17.35
N CYS A 158 11.85 11.99 -16.49
CA CYS A 158 11.45 10.58 -16.42
C CYS A 158 10.41 10.31 -17.51
N ILE A 159 10.78 9.53 -18.52
CA ILE A 159 9.99 9.32 -19.73
C ILE A 159 8.67 8.62 -19.40
N GLY A 160 7.56 9.32 -19.65
CA GLY A 160 6.18 8.83 -19.55
C GLY A 160 5.62 8.30 -20.88
N PRO A 161 4.36 7.84 -20.88
CA PRO A 161 3.74 7.26 -22.08
C PRO A 161 3.57 8.28 -23.22
N TYR A 162 3.18 9.52 -22.93
CA TYR A 162 3.01 10.56 -23.94
C TYR A 162 4.36 11.06 -24.49
N ASP A 163 5.39 11.09 -23.62
CA ASP A 163 6.76 11.43 -24.00
C ASP A 163 7.31 10.46 -25.06
N LEU A 164 7.01 9.15 -24.93
CA LEU A 164 7.36 8.16 -25.96
C LEU A 164 6.73 8.50 -27.33
N GLY A 165 5.48 8.95 -27.32
CA GLY A 165 4.77 9.37 -28.53
C GLY A 165 5.43 10.59 -29.17
N ALA A 166 5.75 11.61 -28.37
CA ALA A 166 6.42 12.82 -28.85
C ALA A 166 7.82 12.52 -29.43
N LEU A 167 8.61 11.70 -28.72
CA LEU A 167 9.92 11.24 -29.18
C LEU A 167 9.82 10.46 -30.51
N ALA A 168 8.84 9.57 -30.63
CA ALA A 168 8.60 8.81 -31.86
C ALA A 168 8.16 9.70 -33.04
N ALA A 169 7.26 10.66 -32.78
CA ALA A 169 6.81 11.64 -33.77
C ALA A 169 7.99 12.46 -34.30
N GLY A 170 8.85 12.96 -33.40
CA GLY A 170 10.09 13.66 -33.73
C GLY A 170 11.20 12.77 -34.31
N GLY A 171 11.00 11.45 -34.42
CA GLY A 171 11.94 10.51 -35.05
C GLY A 171 13.08 10.01 -34.14
N ALA A 172 13.04 10.28 -32.84
CA ALA A 172 14.04 9.84 -31.88
C ALA A 172 13.83 8.37 -31.48
N LEU A 173 14.37 7.44 -32.27
CA LEU A 173 14.24 5.99 -32.03
C LEU A 173 15.17 5.43 -30.94
N GLU A 174 16.21 6.19 -30.59
CA GLU A 174 17.13 5.87 -29.49
C GLU A 174 17.40 7.11 -28.64
N VAL A 175 17.28 6.96 -27.33
CA VAL A 175 17.39 8.07 -26.38
C VAL A 175 18.57 7.88 -25.41
N PRO A 176 19.30 8.96 -25.09
CA PRO A 176 20.34 8.95 -24.07
C PRO A 176 19.70 9.02 -22.67
N VAL A 177 19.97 8.03 -21.84
CA VAL A 177 19.42 7.91 -20.48
C VAL A 177 20.53 7.67 -19.47
N PHE A 178 20.30 8.05 -18.22
CA PHE A 178 21.19 7.63 -17.13
C PHE A 178 21.16 6.12 -16.98
N ARG A 179 22.35 5.50 -16.81
CA ARG A 179 22.44 4.06 -16.54
C ARG A 179 21.71 3.72 -15.24
N ARG A 180 21.03 2.58 -15.21
CA ARG A 180 20.41 2.08 -13.98
C ARG A 180 21.46 1.80 -12.90
N PRO A 181 21.27 2.27 -11.65
CA PRO A 181 22.11 1.88 -10.55
C PRO A 181 21.98 0.40 -10.23
N ARG A 182 23.11 -0.30 -10.07
CA ARG A 182 23.16 -1.71 -9.69
C ARG A 182 23.36 -1.84 -8.18
N VAL A 183 22.51 -2.61 -7.53
CA VAL A 183 22.53 -2.80 -6.08
C VAL A 183 22.59 -4.29 -5.77
N SER A 184 23.64 -4.73 -5.08
CA SER A 184 23.73 -6.10 -4.58
C SER A 184 23.14 -6.20 -3.18
N ILE A 185 22.35 -7.24 -2.93
CA ILE A 185 21.75 -7.55 -1.64
C ILE A 185 22.40 -8.82 -1.09
N ILE A 186 22.91 -8.75 0.12
CA ILE A 186 23.54 -9.86 0.83
C ILE A 186 22.67 -10.17 2.05
N PRO A 187 21.82 -11.19 2.00
CA PRO A 187 21.16 -11.70 3.18
C PRO A 187 22.17 -12.43 4.07
N SER A 188 22.10 -12.22 5.37
CA SER A 188 22.98 -12.88 6.32
C SER A 188 22.28 -13.24 7.62
N GLY A 189 22.64 -14.41 8.15
CA GLY A 189 22.14 -14.94 9.41
C GLY A 189 22.25 -16.46 9.42
N SER A 190 22.69 -17.02 10.53
CA SER A 190 22.90 -18.47 10.67
C SER A 190 21.58 -19.27 10.65
N GLU A 191 20.48 -18.62 11.02
CA GLU A 191 19.12 -19.15 10.97
C GLU A 191 18.42 -18.89 9.63
N ILE A 192 18.96 -18.03 8.77
CA ILE A 192 18.29 -17.57 7.56
C ILE A 192 18.48 -18.60 6.44
N VAL A 193 17.39 -18.96 5.77
CA VAL A 193 17.41 -19.88 4.62
C VAL A 193 16.63 -19.33 3.43
N PRO A 194 16.96 -19.70 2.19
CA PRO A 194 16.14 -19.40 1.02
C PRO A 194 14.70 -19.89 1.20
N LEU A 195 13.73 -19.17 0.61
CA LEU A 195 12.30 -19.51 0.74
C LEU A 195 11.98 -20.95 0.33
N VAL A 196 12.66 -21.46 -0.69
CA VAL A 196 12.46 -22.82 -1.21
C VAL A 196 12.95 -23.91 -0.24
N ASP A 197 13.85 -23.56 0.69
CA ASP A 197 14.44 -24.48 1.66
C ASP A 197 13.76 -24.39 3.04
N ALA A 198 12.82 -23.45 3.22
CA ALA A 198 12.11 -23.21 4.48
C ALA A 198 11.01 -24.26 4.73
N ARG A 199 11.40 -25.44 5.23
CA ARG A 199 10.46 -26.53 5.56
C ARG A 199 9.63 -26.20 6.80
N GLU A 200 8.32 -26.46 6.73
CA GLU A 200 7.35 -26.20 7.82
C GLU A 200 7.77 -26.82 9.17
N GLU A 201 8.37 -28.01 9.16
CA GLU A 201 8.86 -28.67 10.37
C GLU A 201 10.02 -27.92 11.05
N ASP A 202 10.90 -27.30 10.26
CA ASP A 202 12.04 -26.52 10.77
C ASP A 202 11.57 -25.16 11.28
N LEU A 203 10.61 -24.53 10.59
CA LEU A 203 9.99 -23.28 10.99
C LEU A 203 9.28 -23.42 12.34
N ARG A 204 8.46 -24.47 12.50
CA ARG A 204 7.77 -24.74 13.78
C ARG A 204 8.73 -25.05 14.91
N ALA A 205 9.85 -25.70 14.61
CA ALA A 205 10.91 -25.97 15.59
C ALA A 205 11.80 -24.75 15.88
N GLY A 206 11.63 -23.63 15.17
CA GLY A 206 12.47 -22.44 15.31
C GLY A 206 13.92 -22.65 14.89
N ARG A 207 14.18 -23.63 14.01
CA ARG A 207 15.54 -23.96 13.52
C ARG A 207 16.01 -23.01 12.44
N VAL A 208 15.07 -22.53 11.61
CA VAL A 208 15.34 -21.66 10.46
C VAL A 208 14.28 -20.58 10.33
N LEU A 209 14.61 -19.52 9.61
CA LEU A 209 13.72 -18.43 9.23
C LEU A 209 13.80 -18.18 7.71
N PRO A 210 12.66 -17.97 7.03
CA PRO A 210 12.63 -17.75 5.59
C PRO A 210 13.16 -16.34 5.26
N GLU A 211 14.09 -16.27 4.31
CA GLU A 211 14.61 -15.00 3.80
C GLU A 211 13.60 -14.39 2.80
N PHE A 212 12.91 -13.32 3.21
CA PHE A 212 11.96 -12.59 2.35
C PHE A 212 12.29 -11.10 2.21
N ASN A 213 13.25 -10.57 2.97
CA ASN A 213 13.60 -9.16 2.95
C ASN A 213 14.20 -8.76 1.60
N SER A 214 14.98 -9.64 0.98
CA SER A 214 15.55 -9.36 -0.35
C SER A 214 14.49 -9.18 -1.43
N LEU A 215 13.31 -9.80 -1.29
CA LEU A 215 12.17 -9.58 -2.20
C LEU A 215 11.65 -8.15 -2.06
N ILE A 216 11.51 -7.67 -0.82
CA ILE A 216 11.07 -6.31 -0.52
C ILE A 216 12.08 -5.31 -1.09
N PHE A 217 13.37 -5.49 -0.82
CA PHE A 217 14.41 -4.56 -1.27
C PHE A 217 14.52 -4.53 -2.79
N SER A 218 14.50 -5.69 -3.44
CA SER A 218 14.59 -5.79 -4.90
C SER A 218 13.42 -5.08 -5.58
N ALA A 219 12.20 -5.22 -5.06
CA ALA A 219 11.04 -4.52 -5.56
C ALA A 219 11.17 -2.99 -5.38
N MET A 220 11.56 -2.53 -4.18
CA MET A 220 11.78 -1.10 -3.90
C MET A 220 12.86 -0.48 -4.81
N ILE A 221 13.96 -1.20 -5.05
CA ILE A 221 15.05 -0.77 -5.95
C ILE A 221 14.53 -0.69 -7.39
N THR A 222 13.79 -1.70 -7.84
CA THR A 222 13.23 -1.75 -9.20
C THR A 222 12.23 -0.62 -9.44
N GLU A 223 11.32 -0.37 -8.51
CA GLU A 223 10.37 0.77 -8.57
C GLU A 223 11.10 2.11 -8.58
N ALA A 224 12.26 2.20 -7.93
CA ALA A 224 13.11 3.38 -7.95
C ALA A 224 13.98 3.52 -9.20
N GLY A 225 13.89 2.60 -10.17
CA GLY A 225 14.64 2.63 -11.43
C GLY A 225 16.03 1.98 -11.38
N GLY A 226 16.35 1.26 -10.30
CA GLY A 226 17.59 0.50 -10.15
C GLY A 226 17.47 -0.97 -10.60
N GLU A 227 18.61 -1.65 -10.59
CA GLU A 227 18.76 -3.09 -10.84
C GLU A 227 19.22 -3.77 -9.55
N ALA A 228 18.44 -4.71 -9.02
CA ALA A 228 18.78 -5.46 -7.82
C ALA A 228 19.35 -6.84 -8.17
N ALA A 229 20.37 -7.26 -7.42
CA ALA A 229 20.92 -8.61 -7.49
C ALA A 229 21.09 -9.21 -6.09
N THR A 230 20.29 -10.23 -5.78
CA THR A 230 20.37 -10.94 -4.49
C THR A 230 21.44 -12.02 -4.56
N LEU A 231 22.40 -11.98 -3.64
CA LEU A 231 23.44 -13.01 -3.48
C LEU A 231 22.94 -14.15 -2.55
N PRO A 232 23.59 -15.32 -2.56
CA PRO A 232 23.27 -16.40 -1.62
C PRO A 232 23.34 -15.94 -0.16
N VAL A 233 22.53 -16.58 0.70
CA VAL A 233 22.55 -16.30 2.14
C VAL A 233 23.93 -16.62 2.71
N VAL A 234 24.48 -15.68 3.48
CA VAL A 234 25.81 -15.79 4.09
C VAL A 234 25.66 -16.08 5.59
N PRO A 235 26.34 -17.11 6.13
CA PRO A 235 26.31 -17.38 7.57
C PRO A 235 26.91 -16.22 8.38
N ASP A 236 26.69 -16.18 9.69
CA ASP A 236 27.29 -15.18 10.59
C ASP A 236 28.79 -15.46 10.85
N ASP A 237 29.57 -15.48 9.78
CA ASP A 237 31.02 -15.61 9.78
C ASP A 237 31.65 -14.32 9.19
N PRO A 238 32.47 -13.59 9.96
CA PRO A 238 33.15 -12.38 9.50
C PRO A 238 33.87 -12.52 8.17
N GLU A 239 34.55 -13.64 7.92
CA GLU A 239 35.33 -13.84 6.71
C GLU A 239 34.44 -14.17 5.51
N ALA A 240 33.36 -14.93 5.73
CA ALA A 240 32.35 -15.18 4.71
C ALA A 240 31.64 -13.87 4.29
N ILE A 241 31.25 -13.04 5.27
CA ILE A 241 30.64 -11.73 5.03
C ILE A 241 31.63 -10.81 4.30
N ARG A 242 32.90 -10.77 4.71
CA ARG A 242 33.96 -9.99 4.02
C ARG A 242 34.09 -10.40 2.56
N ALA A 243 34.16 -11.71 2.29
CA ALA A 243 34.28 -12.24 0.94
C ALA A 243 33.06 -11.87 0.07
N ALA A 244 31.85 -11.98 0.63
CA ALA A 244 30.61 -11.62 -0.05
C ALA A 244 30.55 -10.12 -0.38
N ILE A 245 30.90 -9.24 0.57
CA ILE A 245 30.97 -7.79 0.34
C ILE A 245 32.01 -7.46 -0.74
N ALA A 246 33.20 -8.06 -0.68
CA ALA A 246 34.25 -7.83 -1.66
C ALA A 246 33.81 -8.24 -3.09
N SER A 247 33.13 -9.37 -3.21
CA SER A 247 32.56 -9.84 -4.48
C SER A 247 31.47 -8.89 -5.00
N ALA A 248 30.54 -8.47 -4.13
CA ALA A 248 29.45 -7.55 -4.47
C ALA A 248 29.96 -6.17 -4.92
N ILE A 249 30.97 -5.63 -4.23
CA ILE A 249 31.59 -4.34 -4.59
C ILE A 249 32.23 -4.39 -5.98
N ALA A 250 32.65 -5.55 -6.49
CA ALA A 250 33.24 -5.63 -7.83
C ALA A 250 32.21 -5.37 -8.94
N THR A 251 30.93 -5.71 -8.73
CA THR A 251 29.90 -5.73 -9.78
C THR A 251 28.76 -4.73 -9.56
N ALA A 252 28.53 -4.28 -8.33
CA ALA A 252 27.47 -3.35 -7.98
C ALA A 252 27.98 -1.92 -7.74
N ASP A 253 27.09 -0.94 -7.86
CA ASP A 253 27.32 0.45 -7.49
C ASP A 253 27.09 0.67 -5.99
N MET A 254 26.23 -0.16 -5.37
CA MET A 254 25.90 -0.16 -3.95
C MET A 254 25.76 -1.59 -3.42
N VAL A 255 26.10 -1.79 -2.15
CA VAL A 255 25.86 -3.07 -1.45
C VAL A 255 24.94 -2.85 -0.25
N ILE A 256 23.95 -3.72 -0.12
CA ILE A 256 23.08 -3.84 1.05
C ILE A 256 23.46 -5.12 1.76
N LEU A 257 23.89 -5.03 3.00
CA LEU A 257 24.05 -6.18 3.89
C LEU A 257 22.83 -6.23 4.81
N ASN A 258 21.95 -7.21 4.61
CA ASN A 258 20.84 -7.45 5.51
C ASN A 258 21.22 -8.48 6.56
N ALA A 259 21.54 -8.01 7.75
CA ALA A 259 22.04 -8.83 8.83
C ALA A 259 21.29 -8.54 10.14
N GLY A 260 21.31 -9.53 11.03
CA GLY A 260 20.83 -9.40 12.39
C GLY A 260 21.49 -8.22 13.10
N SER A 261 20.67 -7.26 13.51
CA SER A 261 21.14 -6.01 14.08
C SER A 261 20.89 -6.01 15.59
N SER A 262 21.75 -6.67 16.35
CA SER A 262 21.63 -6.66 17.80
C SER A 262 22.87 -6.04 18.42
N ALA A 263 22.65 -5.11 19.34
CA ALA A 263 23.61 -4.64 20.35
C ALA A 263 24.01 -5.77 21.34
N GLY A 264 24.04 -7.02 20.86
CA GLY A 264 24.52 -8.21 21.54
C GLY A 264 26.03 -8.37 21.38
N SER A 265 26.55 -9.54 21.77
CA SER A 265 27.98 -9.82 21.83
C SER A 265 28.70 -9.87 20.48
N HIS A 266 27.98 -9.92 19.36
CA HIS A 266 28.56 -10.08 18.02
C HIS A 266 27.81 -9.22 16.98
N ASP A 267 28.09 -7.91 16.93
CA ASP A 267 27.72 -7.07 15.79
C ASP A 267 28.76 -7.26 14.68
N PHE A 268 28.58 -8.35 13.90
CA PHE A 268 29.48 -8.69 12.80
C PHE A 268 29.44 -7.63 11.68
N THR A 269 28.29 -6.98 11.49
CA THR A 269 28.10 -5.99 10.42
C THR A 269 29.00 -4.77 10.61
N ALA A 270 28.89 -4.10 11.75
CA ALA A 270 29.74 -2.94 12.02
C ALA A 270 31.22 -3.33 12.10
N HIS A 271 31.53 -4.49 12.68
CA HIS A 271 32.91 -4.96 12.79
C HIS A 271 33.57 -5.19 11.42
N VAL A 272 32.92 -5.97 10.53
CA VAL A 272 33.46 -6.28 9.20
C VAL A 272 33.56 -5.02 8.35
N LEU A 273 32.52 -4.17 8.35
CA LEU A 273 32.54 -2.92 7.59
C LEU A 273 33.64 -1.97 8.05
N GLY A 274 33.90 -1.87 9.36
CA GLY A 274 34.97 -1.04 9.91
C GLY A 274 36.38 -1.53 9.58
N GLN A 275 36.55 -2.81 9.25
CA GLN A 275 37.83 -3.35 8.78
C GLN A 275 38.02 -3.19 7.27
N MET A 276 36.92 -3.16 6.51
CA MET A 276 36.98 -3.04 5.05
C MET A 276 36.97 -1.60 4.56
N GLY A 277 36.41 -0.67 5.34
CA GLY A 277 36.26 0.72 4.95
C GLY A 277 35.92 1.63 6.12
N THR A 278 35.25 2.74 5.83
CA THR A 278 34.93 3.78 6.82
C THR A 278 33.46 3.70 7.19
N ILE A 279 33.17 3.51 8.48
CA ILE A 279 31.82 3.64 9.02
C ILE A 279 31.53 5.13 9.24
N VAL A 280 30.47 5.63 8.60
CA VAL A 280 30.03 7.02 8.72
C VAL A 280 28.96 7.16 9.80
N THR A 281 28.09 6.17 9.93
CA THR A 281 27.05 6.16 10.96
C THR A 281 26.82 4.74 11.45
N HIS A 282 26.72 4.60 12.77
CA HIS A 282 26.33 3.35 13.41
C HIS A 282 25.16 3.63 14.35
N GLY A 283 23.98 3.53 13.77
CA GLY A 283 22.70 3.71 14.43
C GLY A 283 22.08 5.09 14.24
N ILE A 284 20.76 5.10 14.07
CA ILE A 284 19.95 6.29 13.81
C ILE A 284 18.89 6.49 14.88
N SER A 285 18.42 7.72 15.06
CA SER A 285 17.41 8.09 16.07
C SER A 285 15.97 7.90 15.60
N VAL A 286 15.67 6.76 14.96
CA VAL A 286 14.32 6.39 14.50
C VAL A 286 13.85 5.06 15.07
N MET A 287 12.56 5.00 15.38
CA MET A 287 11.86 3.79 15.79
C MET A 287 10.72 3.47 14.82
N PRO A 288 10.70 2.28 14.20
CA PRO A 288 11.79 1.29 14.11
C PRO A 288 12.89 1.71 13.11
N GLY A 289 14.08 1.10 13.16
CA GLY A 289 15.20 1.44 12.27
C GLY A 289 16.52 1.77 12.98
N LYS A 290 16.51 1.88 14.31
CA LYS A 290 17.70 2.24 15.11
C LYS A 290 19.04 1.65 14.66
N PRO A 291 19.22 0.36 14.33
CA PRO A 291 20.54 -0.23 14.20
C PRO A 291 21.11 -0.22 12.76
N THR A 292 20.72 0.75 11.92
CA THR A 292 21.28 0.94 10.57
C THR A 292 22.75 1.34 10.62
N VAL A 293 23.57 0.74 9.76
CA VAL A 293 25.00 1.09 9.59
C VAL A 293 25.21 1.68 8.20
N LEU A 294 25.84 2.85 8.13
CA LEU A 294 26.22 3.50 6.87
C LEU A 294 27.74 3.47 6.76
N ALA A 295 28.26 2.92 5.68
CA ALA A 295 29.68 2.79 5.44
C ALA A 295 30.05 3.11 3.98
N VAL A 296 31.34 3.36 3.76
CA VAL A 296 31.95 3.48 2.44
C VAL A 296 33.12 2.50 2.38
N VAL A 297 33.10 1.60 1.41
CA VAL A 297 34.13 0.56 1.22
C VAL A 297 34.63 0.68 -0.22
N ASN A 298 35.95 0.86 -0.40
CA ASN A 298 36.56 1.11 -1.72
C ASN A 298 35.86 2.20 -2.54
N GLY A 299 35.43 3.28 -1.89
CA GLY A 299 34.70 4.40 -2.53
C GLY A 299 33.24 4.10 -2.89
N LYS A 300 32.74 2.90 -2.59
CA LYS A 300 31.35 2.49 -2.85
C LYS A 300 30.49 2.52 -1.58
N PRO A 301 29.23 2.96 -1.68
CA PRO A 301 28.27 2.95 -0.58
C PRO A 301 27.92 1.53 -0.16
N VAL A 302 27.99 1.27 1.15
CA VAL A 302 27.53 0.02 1.77
C VAL A 302 26.60 0.35 2.93
N VAL A 303 25.42 -0.27 2.96
CA VAL A 303 24.42 -0.08 4.03
C VAL A 303 24.16 -1.41 4.73
N GLY A 304 24.40 -1.43 6.05
CA GLY A 304 23.94 -2.47 6.94
C GLY A 304 22.49 -2.21 7.35
N VAL A 305 21.58 -3.05 6.86
CA VAL A 305 20.14 -2.93 7.08
C VAL A 305 19.67 -3.95 8.12
N PRO A 306 18.84 -3.55 9.10
CA PRO A 306 18.36 -4.45 10.15
C PRO A 306 17.61 -5.68 9.62
N GLY A 307 17.75 -6.84 10.26
CA GLY A 307 17.00 -8.05 9.90
C GLY A 307 15.47 -7.94 10.06
N TYR A 308 14.98 -7.06 10.93
CA TYR A 308 13.55 -6.84 11.08
C TYR A 308 12.95 -6.06 9.89
N PRO A 309 11.94 -6.58 9.19
CA PRO A 309 11.46 -6.03 7.91
C PRO A 309 11.00 -4.58 7.97
N VAL A 310 10.37 -4.15 9.06
CA VAL A 310 9.90 -2.76 9.17
C VAL A 310 11.08 -1.80 9.33
N SER A 311 12.02 -2.13 10.22
CA SER A 311 13.27 -1.39 10.36
C SER A 311 14.05 -1.35 9.05
N ALA A 312 14.01 -2.45 8.32
CA ALA A 312 14.68 -2.59 7.04
C ALA A 312 14.06 -1.68 5.98
N GLY A 313 12.74 -1.73 5.80
CA GLY A 313 12.00 -0.86 4.88
C GLY A 313 12.24 0.62 5.16
N ILE A 314 12.26 1.03 6.42
CA ILE A 314 12.60 2.41 6.82
C ILE A 314 14.03 2.78 6.40
N SER A 315 15.01 1.89 6.61
CA SER A 315 16.39 2.12 6.19
C SER A 315 16.52 2.25 4.67
N MET A 316 15.76 1.44 3.92
CA MET A 316 15.68 1.53 2.47
C MET A 316 15.15 2.90 2.03
N GLU A 317 14.02 3.34 2.58
CA GLU A 317 13.40 4.63 2.28
C GLU A 317 14.30 5.83 2.60
N GLU A 318 15.06 5.76 3.70
CA GLU A 318 15.86 6.90 4.17
C GLU A 318 17.24 7.03 3.54
N PHE A 319 17.85 5.94 3.09
CA PHE A 319 19.25 5.96 2.64
C PHE A 319 19.42 5.40 1.23
N VAL A 320 18.73 4.31 0.89
CA VAL A 320 18.88 3.67 -0.42
C VAL A 320 18.13 4.44 -1.50
N LEU A 321 16.83 4.65 -1.33
CA LEU A 321 16.00 5.31 -2.35
C LEU A 321 16.46 6.75 -2.70
N PRO A 322 16.89 7.60 -1.72
CA PRO A 322 17.42 8.91 -2.04
C PRO A 322 18.70 8.86 -2.88
N LEU A 323 19.59 7.90 -2.61
CA LEU A 323 20.82 7.74 -3.38
C LEU A 323 20.53 7.28 -4.81
N LEU A 324 19.60 6.33 -4.99
CA LEU A 324 19.12 5.90 -6.31
C LEU A 324 18.51 7.06 -7.11
N ALA A 325 17.73 7.92 -6.45
CA ALA A 325 17.16 9.11 -7.08
C ALA A 325 18.26 10.10 -7.50
N LEU A 326 19.24 10.35 -6.62
CA LEU A 326 20.36 11.25 -6.90
C LEU A 326 21.26 10.76 -8.05
N TRP A 327 21.51 9.47 -8.16
CA TRP A 327 22.26 8.88 -9.28
C TRP A 327 21.56 9.05 -10.62
N GLN A 328 20.24 9.01 -10.61
CA GLN A 328 19.40 9.22 -11.79
C GLN A 328 19.00 10.69 -11.97
N LYS A 329 19.53 11.62 -11.15
CA LYS A 329 19.21 13.06 -11.17
C LYS A 329 17.71 13.35 -11.07
N ARG A 330 17.00 12.53 -10.31
CA ARG A 330 15.56 12.64 -10.07
C ARG A 330 15.30 13.27 -8.69
N ALA A 331 14.27 14.11 -8.60
CA ALA A 331 13.72 14.51 -7.30
C ALA A 331 13.01 13.31 -6.65
N MET A 332 13.10 13.18 -5.34
CA MET A 332 12.28 12.20 -4.63
C MET A 332 10.82 12.67 -4.63
N SER A 333 9.90 11.75 -4.91
CA SER A 333 8.47 12.04 -4.74
C SER A 333 8.18 12.20 -3.25
N GLU A 334 7.61 13.34 -2.88
CA GLU A 334 7.07 13.51 -1.54
C GLU A 334 5.73 12.79 -1.40
N ARG A 335 5.52 12.15 -0.25
CA ARG A 335 4.22 11.57 0.09
C ARG A 335 3.22 12.69 0.32
N GLN A 336 2.02 12.53 -0.22
CA GLN A 336 0.91 13.42 0.10
C GLN A 336 0.68 13.42 1.62
N LYS A 337 0.57 14.61 2.20
CA LYS A 337 0.29 14.79 3.63
C LYS A 337 -1.17 15.18 3.81
N ILE A 338 -1.83 14.58 4.79
CA ILE A 338 -3.19 14.93 5.19
C ILE A 338 -3.27 15.12 6.70
N THR A 339 -4.33 15.79 7.15
CA THR A 339 -4.67 15.87 8.57
C THR A 339 -5.58 14.71 8.94
N ALA A 340 -5.29 14.03 10.05
CA ALA A 340 -6.15 13.00 10.62
C ALA A 340 -6.21 13.13 12.15
N VAL A 341 -7.19 12.48 12.78
CA VAL A 341 -7.38 12.48 14.23
C VAL A 341 -7.15 11.07 14.77
N PRO A 342 -6.23 10.84 15.72
CA PRO A 342 -6.04 9.53 16.34
C PRO A 342 -7.30 9.07 17.08
N CYS A 343 -7.68 7.80 16.89
CA CYS A 343 -8.83 7.23 17.58
C CYS A 343 -8.62 7.08 19.11
N ASN A 344 -7.35 6.96 19.54
CA ASN A 344 -6.91 6.81 20.93
C ASN A 344 -5.58 7.57 21.13
N PRO A 345 -5.14 7.83 22.37
CA PRO A 345 -3.82 8.40 22.62
C PRO A 345 -2.72 7.49 22.05
N LEU A 346 -1.72 8.11 21.44
CA LEU A 346 -0.60 7.44 20.79
C LEU A 346 0.68 7.75 21.56
N PRO A 347 0.95 7.06 22.69
CA PRO A 347 2.18 7.27 23.44
C PRO A 347 3.39 6.92 22.56
N SER A 348 4.48 7.63 22.79
CA SER A 348 5.78 7.45 22.15
C SER A 348 6.89 7.63 23.19
N ARG A 349 8.10 7.24 22.81
CA ARG A 349 9.29 7.34 23.67
C ARG A 349 10.15 8.53 23.27
N PRO A 350 10.40 9.49 24.18
CA PRO A 350 11.34 10.58 23.92
C PRO A 350 12.75 10.09 23.55
N GLY A 351 13.42 10.86 22.71
CA GLY A 351 14.77 10.63 22.19
C GLY A 351 14.82 10.01 20.79
N MET A 352 13.71 9.43 20.30
CA MET A 352 13.60 8.81 18.97
C MET A 352 12.42 9.39 18.20
N GLU A 353 12.59 9.67 16.91
CA GLU A 353 11.44 9.88 16.02
C GLU A 353 10.73 8.53 15.82
N GLU A 354 9.43 8.46 16.10
CA GLU A 354 8.65 7.25 15.83
C GLU A 354 7.89 7.35 14.51
N ARG A 355 8.00 6.30 13.69
CA ARG A 355 7.25 6.14 12.43
C ARG A 355 6.09 5.19 12.66
N LEU A 356 5.02 5.75 13.19
CA LEU A 356 3.84 4.99 13.53
C LEU A 356 2.98 4.76 12.29
N ARG A 357 2.81 3.50 11.92
CA ARG A 357 1.96 3.11 10.79
C ARG A 357 0.51 3.10 11.23
N VAL A 358 -0.36 3.64 10.38
CA VAL A 358 -1.79 3.76 10.66
C VAL A 358 -2.63 3.26 9.50
N LYS A 359 -3.82 2.76 9.84
CA LYS A 359 -4.94 2.73 8.89
C LYS A 359 -5.75 4.02 9.02
N LEU A 360 -6.43 4.38 7.93
CA LEU A 360 -7.20 5.61 7.83
C LEU A 360 -8.62 5.31 7.37
N GLY A 361 -9.59 6.03 7.94
CA GLY A 361 -10.98 6.01 7.49
C GLY A 361 -11.62 7.39 7.59
N CYS A 362 -12.47 7.73 6.62
CA CYS A 362 -13.13 9.04 6.56
C CYS A 362 -14.53 8.91 7.18
N VAL A 363 -14.74 9.46 8.39
CA VAL A 363 -16.01 9.40 9.11
C VAL A 363 -16.63 10.79 9.10
N GLY A 364 -17.67 10.98 8.26
CA GLY A 364 -18.11 12.34 7.90
C GLY A 364 -16.95 13.12 7.27
N ASP A 365 -16.69 14.33 7.75
CA ASP A 365 -15.59 15.18 7.26
C ASP A 365 -14.25 14.92 7.98
N THR A 366 -14.21 13.99 8.93
CA THR A 366 -13.02 13.73 9.76
C THR A 366 -12.31 12.46 9.30
N VAL A 367 -11.04 12.58 8.94
CA VAL A 367 -10.18 11.42 8.74
C VAL A 367 -9.69 10.93 10.09
N VAL A 368 -10.01 9.70 10.45
CA VAL A 368 -9.61 9.06 11.70
C VAL A 368 -8.44 8.12 11.45
N ALA A 369 -7.43 8.20 12.31
CA ALA A 369 -6.23 7.37 12.26
C ALA A 369 -6.25 6.29 13.35
N VAL A 370 -6.00 5.06 12.93
CA VAL A 370 -5.92 3.88 13.79
C VAL A 370 -4.51 3.31 13.77
N PRO A 371 -3.83 3.18 14.93
CA PRO A 371 -2.49 2.61 14.97
C PRO A 371 -2.50 1.12 14.61
N LEU A 372 -1.56 0.72 13.75
CA LEU A 372 -1.24 -0.68 13.51
C LEU A 372 -0.25 -1.21 14.57
N PRO A 373 -0.09 -2.54 14.70
CA PRO A 373 0.91 -3.12 15.61
C PRO A 373 2.31 -2.53 15.39
N ARG A 374 2.95 -2.12 16.49
CA ARG A 374 4.23 -1.38 16.46
C ARG A 374 5.46 -2.25 16.25
N GLY A 375 5.31 -3.58 16.28
CA GLY A 375 6.42 -4.53 16.17
C GLY A 375 7.27 -4.32 14.91
N ALA A 376 8.59 -4.26 15.07
CA ALA A 376 9.53 -4.12 13.96
C ALA A 376 9.55 -5.35 13.05
N GLY A 377 9.19 -6.53 13.59
CA GLY A 377 9.03 -7.78 12.84
C GLY A 377 7.69 -7.94 12.12
N THR A 378 6.71 -7.04 12.35
CA THR A 378 5.34 -7.24 11.86
C THR A 378 5.20 -6.81 10.41
N ILE A 379 5.62 -7.65 9.46
CA ILE A 379 5.59 -7.34 8.02
C ILE A 379 4.21 -6.90 7.52
N THR A 380 3.13 -7.51 8.02
CA THR A 380 1.75 -7.20 7.64
C THR A 380 1.34 -5.77 7.95
N SER A 381 2.01 -5.10 8.89
CA SER A 381 1.74 -3.69 9.18
C SER A 381 2.36 -2.73 8.15
N LEU A 382 3.32 -3.16 7.32
CA LEU A 382 3.74 -2.40 6.15
C LEU A 382 2.67 -2.49 5.04
N SER A 383 2.22 -3.70 4.71
CA SER A 383 1.25 -3.90 3.62
C SER A 383 -0.15 -3.35 3.94
N ARG A 384 -0.56 -3.39 5.21
CA ARG A 384 -1.88 -2.92 5.65
C ARG A 384 -1.96 -1.43 5.96
N ALA A 385 -0.83 -0.72 6.02
CA ALA A 385 -0.83 0.71 6.34
C ALA A 385 -1.40 1.55 5.20
N ASP A 386 -2.12 2.60 5.58
CA ASP A 386 -2.62 3.64 4.68
C ASP A 386 -1.76 4.91 4.79
N GLY A 387 -1.11 5.10 5.93
CA GLY A 387 -0.21 6.22 6.16
C GLY A 387 0.74 6.01 7.34
N ILE A 388 1.63 7.00 7.52
CA ILE A 388 2.61 7.07 8.59
C ILE A 388 2.43 8.39 9.34
N ILE A 389 2.30 8.32 10.66
CA ILE A 389 2.45 9.46 11.56
C ILE A 389 3.91 9.50 12.01
N ARG A 390 4.56 10.66 11.87
CA ARG A 390 5.88 10.92 12.44
C ARG A 390 5.70 11.59 13.79
N ILE A 391 6.00 10.87 14.87
CA ILE A 391 6.00 11.44 16.22
C ILE A 391 7.40 12.00 16.47
N PRO A 392 7.56 13.32 16.72
CA PRO A 392 8.86 13.95 16.92
C PRO A 392 9.64 13.37 18.09
N ARG A 393 10.96 13.49 18.04
CA ARG A 393 11.87 12.92 19.04
C ARG A 393 11.71 13.52 20.44
N ASP A 394 11.21 14.74 20.53
CA ASP A 394 10.97 15.50 21.75
C ASP A 394 9.54 15.35 22.27
N SER A 395 8.74 14.48 21.64
CA SER A 395 7.35 14.20 22.01
C SER A 395 7.21 12.88 22.79
N GLU A 396 6.33 12.89 23.79
CA GLU A 396 5.88 11.70 24.53
C GLU A 396 4.70 10.99 23.84
N GLY A 397 4.27 11.48 22.67
CA GLY A 397 3.14 10.94 21.93
C GLY A 397 2.17 12.01 21.44
N CYS A 398 1.04 11.55 20.90
CA CYS A 398 -0.07 12.39 20.47
C CYS A 398 -1.31 12.08 21.31
N ASN A 399 -2.08 13.09 21.71
CA ASN A 399 -3.33 12.86 22.42
C ASN A 399 -4.42 12.36 21.46
N ALA A 400 -5.44 11.68 22.00
CA ALA A 400 -6.64 11.39 21.23
C ALA A 400 -7.38 12.70 20.88
N GLY A 401 -7.95 12.79 19.68
CA GLY A 401 -8.73 13.96 19.28
C GLY A 401 -7.91 15.12 18.72
N GLU A 402 -6.60 15.16 18.97
CA GLU A 402 -5.72 16.20 18.42
C GLU A 402 -5.39 15.89 16.95
N PRO A 403 -5.53 16.87 16.02
CA PRO A 403 -5.15 16.67 14.64
C PRO A 403 -3.64 16.40 14.50
N VAL A 404 -3.30 15.37 13.73
CA VAL A 404 -1.93 15.00 13.39
C VAL A 404 -1.73 14.94 11.89
N THR A 405 -0.52 15.22 11.43
CA THR A 405 -0.14 15.06 10.02
C THR A 405 0.19 13.60 9.73
N VAL A 406 -0.41 13.07 8.66
CA VAL A 406 -0.18 11.71 8.18
C VAL A 406 0.40 11.76 6.77
N GLU A 407 1.52 11.07 6.55
CA GLU A 407 2.08 10.82 5.22
C GLU A 407 1.38 9.62 4.60
N LEU A 408 0.71 9.81 3.46
CA LEU A 408 -0.03 8.75 2.81
C LEU A 408 0.90 7.74 2.12
N LEU A 409 0.59 6.46 2.31
CA LEU A 409 1.20 5.33 1.60
C LEU A 409 0.33 4.86 0.43
N ARG A 410 -0.89 5.38 0.31
CA ARG A 410 -1.87 5.07 -0.73
C ARG A 410 -2.47 6.35 -1.28
N PRO A 411 -2.99 6.37 -2.51
CA PRO A 411 -3.67 7.55 -3.05
C PRO A 411 -4.81 8.00 -2.14
N ALA A 412 -4.99 9.31 -1.95
CA ALA A 412 -6.06 9.86 -1.12
C ALA A 412 -7.47 9.41 -1.57
N THR A 413 -7.66 9.11 -2.84
CA THR A 413 -8.92 8.58 -3.39
C THR A 413 -9.32 7.24 -2.76
N ALA A 414 -8.37 6.44 -2.27
CA ALA A 414 -8.65 5.19 -1.58
C ALA A 414 -9.22 5.36 -0.15
N LEU A 415 -9.24 6.60 0.38
CA LEU A 415 -9.76 6.92 1.70
C LEU A 415 -11.27 7.19 1.69
N ALA A 416 -11.79 7.77 0.60
CA ALA A 416 -13.19 8.19 0.51
C ALA A 416 -14.17 7.03 0.73
N GLY A 417 -13.84 5.82 0.25
CA GLY A 417 -14.66 4.62 0.45
C GLY A 417 -14.24 3.74 1.63
N ALA A 418 -13.43 4.24 2.56
CA ALA A 418 -12.94 3.45 3.69
C ALA A 418 -13.91 3.49 4.87
N LEU A 419 -14.71 2.43 5.02
CA LEU A 419 -15.56 2.20 6.18
C LEU A 419 -14.69 1.84 7.38
N LEU A 420 -14.61 2.75 8.33
CA LEU A 420 -13.98 2.51 9.62
C LEU A 420 -14.91 1.78 10.61
N ALA A 421 -14.50 0.58 11.01
CA ALA A 421 -15.10 -0.22 12.07
C ALA A 421 -14.18 -0.28 13.30
N ILE A 422 -14.65 0.15 14.47
CA ILE A 422 -13.87 0.12 15.71
C ILE A 422 -14.63 -0.69 16.76
N GLY A 423 -14.05 -1.74 17.31
CA GLY A 423 -14.73 -2.53 18.34
C GLY A 423 -14.06 -3.86 18.66
N SER A 424 -14.87 -4.87 18.95
CA SER A 424 -14.42 -6.24 19.18
C SER A 424 -14.01 -6.92 17.87
N HIS A 425 -13.01 -7.78 17.93
CA HIS A 425 -12.52 -8.52 16.77
C HIS A 425 -13.45 -9.69 16.41
N ASP A 426 -13.58 -9.98 15.12
CA ASP A 426 -14.08 -11.24 14.60
C ASP A 426 -13.38 -11.62 13.29
N ASN A 427 -13.24 -12.92 13.01
CA ASN A 427 -12.60 -13.38 11.77
C ASN A 427 -13.43 -13.02 10.52
N THR A 428 -14.75 -12.85 10.67
CA THR A 428 -15.64 -12.44 9.56
C THR A 428 -15.39 -11.02 9.08
N LEU A 429 -14.80 -10.12 9.88
CA LEU A 429 -14.51 -8.75 9.44
C LEU A 429 -13.47 -8.69 8.32
N ASP A 430 -12.44 -9.54 8.38
CA ASP A 430 -11.43 -9.63 7.32
C ASP A 430 -12.03 -10.25 6.03
N LEU A 431 -12.96 -11.20 6.18
CA LEU A 431 -13.72 -11.76 5.06
C LEU A 431 -14.64 -10.71 4.43
N LEU A 432 -15.32 -9.89 5.24
CA LEU A 432 -16.15 -8.79 4.77
C LEU A 432 -15.35 -7.79 3.96
N ASP A 433 -14.16 -7.37 4.40
CA ASP A 433 -13.30 -6.47 3.62
C ASP A 433 -12.96 -7.09 2.25
N SER A 434 -12.57 -8.37 2.24
CA SER A 434 -12.21 -9.10 1.02
C SER A 434 -13.38 -9.16 0.02
N MET A 435 -14.58 -9.52 0.50
CA MET A 435 -15.78 -9.63 -0.33
C MET A 435 -16.32 -8.26 -0.76
N LEU A 436 -16.24 -7.25 0.11
CA LEU A 436 -16.63 -5.87 -0.20
C LEU A 436 -15.77 -5.28 -1.31
N ARG A 437 -14.44 -5.43 -1.24
CA ARG A 437 -13.55 -4.98 -2.33
C ARG A 437 -13.84 -5.65 -3.67
N LYS A 438 -14.31 -6.90 -3.63
CA LYS A 438 -14.66 -7.66 -4.84
C LYS A 438 -15.99 -7.19 -5.43
N ALA A 439 -17.01 -7.01 -4.60
CA ALA A 439 -18.36 -6.65 -5.04
C ALA A 439 -18.52 -5.14 -5.31
N HIS A 440 -17.85 -4.31 -4.52
CA HIS A 440 -17.91 -2.85 -4.57
C HIS A 440 -16.48 -2.26 -4.45
N PRO A 441 -15.69 -2.24 -5.55
CA PRO A 441 -14.26 -1.89 -5.52
C PRO A 441 -13.94 -0.48 -4.99
N GLN A 442 -14.91 0.42 -5.01
CA GLN A 442 -14.80 1.75 -4.42
C GLN A 442 -14.79 1.73 -2.88
N TYR A 443 -15.31 0.66 -2.25
CA TYR A 443 -15.42 0.54 -0.81
C TYR A 443 -14.46 -0.49 -0.22
N ARG A 444 -14.07 -0.26 1.03
CA ARG A 444 -13.26 -1.19 1.82
C ARG A 444 -13.62 -1.08 3.29
N LEU A 445 -13.47 -2.17 4.03
CA LEU A 445 -13.66 -2.21 5.47
C LEU A 445 -12.30 -2.14 6.18
N THR A 446 -12.16 -1.19 7.09
CA THR A 446 -10.99 -1.01 7.94
C THR A 446 -11.39 -1.24 9.37
N SER A 447 -10.83 -2.26 10.01
CA SER A 447 -11.14 -2.61 11.40
C SER A 447 -10.04 -2.21 12.38
N ALA A 448 -10.44 -1.80 13.58
CA ALA A 448 -9.59 -1.57 14.74
C ALA A 448 -10.12 -2.35 15.96
N HIS A 449 -9.23 -2.99 16.71
CA HIS A 449 -9.62 -3.90 17.79
C HIS A 449 -9.34 -3.29 19.17
N VAL A 450 -10.36 -2.67 19.76
CA VAL A 450 -10.28 -2.01 21.09
C VAL A 450 -11.25 -2.65 22.10
N GLY A 451 -11.88 -3.76 21.72
CA GLY A 451 -12.97 -4.38 22.49
C GLY A 451 -14.30 -3.67 22.29
N SER A 452 -15.38 -4.33 22.72
CA SER A 452 -16.76 -3.87 22.43
C SER A 452 -17.08 -2.53 23.06
N LEU A 453 -16.76 -2.34 24.35
CA LEU A 453 -17.00 -1.06 25.02
C LEU A 453 -16.18 0.07 24.40
N GLY A 454 -14.92 -0.21 24.01
CA GLY A 454 -14.10 0.75 23.27
C GLY A 454 -14.72 1.16 21.93
N GLY A 455 -15.38 0.23 21.24
CA GLY A 455 -16.14 0.50 20.01
C GLY A 455 -17.36 1.39 20.23
N ILE A 456 -18.16 1.11 21.26
CA ILE A 456 -19.28 1.98 21.66
C ILE A 456 -18.79 3.39 22.01
N MET A 457 -17.67 3.49 22.74
CA MET A 457 -17.06 4.79 23.07
C MET A 457 -16.54 5.53 21.82
N ALA A 458 -16.03 4.81 20.82
CA ALA A 458 -15.60 5.40 19.55
C ALA A 458 -16.77 5.94 18.73
N LEU A 459 -17.91 5.20 18.70
CA LEU A 459 -19.16 5.68 18.12
C LEU A 459 -19.64 6.96 18.80
N LYS A 460 -19.65 6.99 20.15
CA LYS A 460 -20.02 8.18 20.93
C LYS A 460 -19.20 9.43 20.54
N ARG A 461 -17.93 9.25 20.20
CA ARG A 461 -17.02 10.32 19.77
C ARG A 461 -17.08 10.61 18.26
N GLY A 462 -17.93 9.93 17.49
CA GLY A 462 -18.02 10.09 16.05
C GLY A 462 -16.78 9.59 15.29
N GLN A 463 -16.03 8.64 15.84
CA GLN A 463 -14.74 8.20 15.29
C GLN A 463 -14.82 6.95 14.40
N CYS A 464 -16.00 6.36 14.21
CA CYS A 464 -16.20 5.23 13.31
C CYS A 464 -17.62 5.20 12.74
N HIS A 465 -17.79 4.45 11.65
CA HIS A 465 -19.11 4.23 11.01
C HIS A 465 -19.89 3.11 11.70
N LEU A 466 -19.18 2.11 12.22
CA LEU A 466 -19.78 0.98 12.92
C LEU A 466 -18.84 0.44 14.00
N ALA A 467 -19.41 -0.29 14.95
CA ALA A 467 -18.67 -1.02 15.97
C ALA A 467 -19.13 -2.47 16.06
N GLY A 468 -18.18 -3.41 16.00
CA GLY A 468 -18.45 -4.81 16.33
C GLY A 468 -18.58 -4.98 17.84
N SER A 469 -19.67 -5.58 18.33
CA SER A 469 -19.98 -5.64 19.76
C SER A 469 -20.69 -6.93 20.16
N HIS A 470 -20.46 -7.34 21.41
CA HIS A 470 -21.04 -8.53 22.05
C HIS A 470 -21.07 -8.36 23.60
N LEU A 471 -21.51 -7.22 24.09
CA LEU A 471 -21.57 -6.94 25.53
C LEU A 471 -22.81 -7.59 26.15
N LEU A 472 -22.62 -8.69 26.87
CA LEU A 472 -23.69 -9.33 27.63
C LEU A 472 -24.05 -8.50 28.86
N ASP A 473 -25.33 -8.19 29.03
CA ASP A 473 -25.87 -7.74 30.30
C ASP A 473 -26.22 -8.96 31.18
N PRO A 474 -25.52 -9.22 32.30
CA PRO A 474 -25.78 -10.38 33.15
C PRO A 474 -27.17 -10.40 33.78
N ALA A 475 -27.82 -9.23 33.93
CA ALA A 475 -29.13 -9.13 34.55
C ALA A 475 -30.27 -9.57 33.62
N SER A 476 -30.21 -9.16 32.35
CA SER A 476 -31.23 -9.48 31.36
C SER A 476 -30.87 -10.67 30.45
N GLY A 477 -29.60 -11.03 30.36
CA GLY A 477 -29.09 -12.01 29.40
C GLY A 477 -29.06 -11.49 27.95
N VAL A 478 -29.35 -10.21 27.72
CA VAL A 478 -29.44 -9.60 26.39
C VAL A 478 -28.11 -8.92 26.03
N TYR A 479 -27.68 -9.10 24.79
CA TYR A 479 -26.47 -8.48 24.27
C TYR A 479 -26.69 -7.04 23.79
N ASN A 480 -25.68 -6.19 24.01
CA ASN A 480 -25.46 -4.86 23.44
C ASN A 480 -26.47 -3.75 23.82
N ARG A 481 -27.75 -4.05 24.04
CA ARG A 481 -28.81 -3.04 24.26
C ARG A 481 -28.51 -2.11 25.44
N LYS A 482 -28.26 -2.67 26.62
CA LYS A 482 -27.92 -1.88 27.82
C LYS A 482 -26.68 -1.01 27.60
N ALA A 483 -25.65 -1.55 26.96
CA ALA A 483 -24.43 -0.80 26.68
C ALA A 483 -24.69 0.37 25.70
N ILE A 484 -25.58 0.19 24.73
CA ILE A 484 -26.01 1.26 23.81
C ILE A 484 -26.80 2.32 24.58
N GLU A 485 -27.81 1.93 25.36
CA GLU A 485 -28.65 2.84 26.15
C GLU A 485 -27.83 3.64 27.18
N ASP A 486 -26.87 3.00 27.85
CA ASP A 486 -26.07 3.66 28.88
C ASP A 486 -25.11 4.71 28.27
N ASN A 487 -24.66 4.51 27.03
CA ASN A 487 -23.51 5.24 26.47
C ASN A 487 -23.80 6.11 25.24
N LEU A 488 -24.72 5.71 24.37
CA LEU A 488 -25.05 6.41 23.13
C LEU A 488 -26.29 7.29 23.32
N GLU A 489 -26.27 8.42 22.62
CA GLU A 489 -27.33 9.44 22.67
C GLU A 489 -28.07 9.52 21.32
N GLU A 490 -27.41 9.18 20.21
CA GLU A 490 -27.99 9.25 18.86
C GLU A 490 -28.75 7.97 18.45
N PRO A 491 -29.72 8.07 17.51
CA PRO A 491 -30.41 6.91 16.96
C PRO A 491 -29.43 5.90 16.37
N THR A 492 -29.59 4.63 16.72
CA THR A 492 -28.62 3.58 16.42
C THR A 492 -29.33 2.29 15.99
N VAL A 493 -28.78 1.62 14.99
CA VAL A 493 -29.25 0.34 14.48
C VAL A 493 -28.33 -0.77 14.97
N LEU A 494 -28.93 -1.83 15.53
CA LEU A 494 -28.22 -3.05 15.92
C LEU A 494 -28.52 -4.15 14.90
N LEU A 495 -27.48 -4.58 14.18
CA LEU A 495 -27.57 -5.59 13.13
C LEU A 495 -26.80 -6.86 13.53
N ARG A 496 -27.44 -8.02 13.43
CA ARG A 496 -26.74 -9.30 13.67
C ARG A 496 -25.77 -9.57 12.54
N LEU A 497 -24.49 -9.71 12.88
CA LEU A 497 -23.52 -10.22 11.92
C LEU A 497 -23.51 -11.74 11.95
N VAL A 498 -23.21 -12.33 13.11
CA VAL A 498 -23.12 -13.77 13.30
C VAL A 498 -23.39 -14.15 14.74
N ASP A 499 -23.87 -15.37 14.96
CA ASP A 499 -23.76 -16.04 16.25
C ASP A 499 -22.46 -16.84 16.29
N ARG A 500 -21.78 -16.87 17.44
CA ARG A 500 -20.45 -17.48 17.55
C ARG A 500 -20.38 -18.41 18.75
N GLU A 501 -19.89 -19.61 18.53
CA GLU A 501 -19.68 -20.57 19.61
C GLU A 501 -18.38 -20.27 20.36
N GLN A 502 -18.51 -19.95 21.65
CA GLN A 502 -17.42 -19.71 22.59
C GLN A 502 -17.11 -20.99 23.36
N GLY A 503 -15.83 -21.22 23.64
CA GLY A 503 -15.40 -22.42 24.33
C GLY A 503 -13.93 -22.41 24.70
N ILE A 504 -13.55 -23.46 25.44
CA ILE A 504 -12.17 -23.69 25.87
C ILE A 504 -11.45 -24.41 24.74
N LEU A 505 -10.40 -23.80 24.22
CA LEU A 505 -9.43 -24.50 23.38
C LEU A 505 -8.28 -25.02 24.24
N THR A 506 -7.80 -26.22 23.95
CA THR A 506 -6.76 -26.90 24.73
C THR A 506 -5.61 -27.34 23.85
N ALA A 507 -4.48 -27.70 24.46
CA ALA A 507 -3.36 -28.28 23.74
C ALA A 507 -3.79 -29.55 22.95
N PRO A 508 -3.11 -29.86 21.83
CA PRO A 508 -3.39 -31.08 21.06
C PRO A 508 -3.44 -32.34 21.94
N GLY A 509 -4.48 -33.14 21.78
CA GLY A 509 -4.72 -34.35 22.59
C GLY A 509 -5.30 -34.09 23.99
N ASN A 510 -5.49 -32.83 24.41
CA ASN A 510 -6.03 -32.44 25.72
C ASN A 510 -5.41 -33.22 26.90
N PRO A 511 -4.08 -33.15 27.10
CA PRO A 511 -3.36 -34.02 28.04
C PRO A 511 -3.79 -33.83 29.50
N LEU A 512 -4.34 -32.67 29.85
CA LEU A 512 -4.82 -32.35 31.20
C LEU A 512 -6.31 -32.62 31.41
N GLY A 513 -7.01 -33.17 30.41
CA GLY A 513 -8.43 -33.52 30.50
C GLY A 513 -9.32 -32.32 30.85
N ILE A 514 -9.09 -31.17 30.21
CA ILE A 514 -9.84 -29.94 30.42
C ILE A 514 -11.13 -29.99 29.59
N SER A 515 -12.28 -30.02 30.26
CA SER A 515 -13.60 -30.20 29.66
C SER A 515 -14.65 -29.21 30.19
N SER A 516 -14.28 -28.38 31.16
CA SER A 516 -15.19 -27.43 31.83
C SER A 516 -14.40 -26.21 32.33
N ILE A 517 -15.11 -25.16 32.75
CA ILE A 517 -14.47 -23.95 33.28
C ILE A 517 -13.83 -24.25 34.64
N GLU A 518 -14.42 -25.15 35.40
CA GLU A 518 -13.95 -25.66 36.68
C GLU A 518 -12.54 -26.27 36.55
N ASP A 519 -12.27 -26.92 35.43
CA ASP A 519 -10.97 -27.54 35.15
C ASP A 519 -9.85 -26.50 35.00
N LEU A 520 -10.16 -25.24 34.69
CA LEU A 520 -9.16 -24.17 34.58
C LEU A 520 -8.52 -23.80 35.94
N ALA A 521 -9.18 -24.15 37.05
CA ALA A 521 -8.67 -23.95 38.40
C ALA A 521 -7.84 -25.14 38.91
N LYS A 522 -7.68 -26.22 38.12
CA LYS A 522 -6.85 -27.37 38.51
C LYS A 522 -5.38 -26.96 38.66
N PRO A 523 -4.67 -27.48 39.67
CA PRO A 523 -3.23 -27.27 39.80
C PRO A 523 -2.47 -27.68 38.53
N GLY A 524 -1.55 -26.84 38.08
CA GLY A 524 -0.69 -27.10 36.93
C GLY A 524 -1.26 -26.68 35.57
N VAL A 525 -2.55 -26.33 35.47
CA VAL A 525 -3.11 -25.74 34.25
C VAL A 525 -2.58 -24.32 34.08
N ARG A 526 -1.99 -24.02 32.92
CA ARG A 526 -1.62 -22.66 32.52
C ARG A 526 -2.68 -22.14 31.56
N PHE A 527 -3.30 -21.01 31.91
CA PHE A 527 -4.37 -20.42 31.12
C PHE A 527 -3.92 -19.09 30.50
N ILE A 528 -4.48 -18.75 29.33
CA ILE A 528 -4.38 -17.41 28.74
C ILE A 528 -5.77 -16.84 28.47
N ASN A 529 -5.94 -15.56 28.77
CA ASN A 529 -7.22 -14.87 28.71
C ASN A 529 -7.33 -13.93 27.51
N ARG A 530 -8.54 -13.44 27.22
CA ARG A 530 -8.77 -12.29 26.34
C ARG A 530 -8.66 -11.00 27.16
N GLN A 531 -8.36 -9.88 26.49
CA GLN A 531 -8.20 -8.58 27.15
C GLN A 531 -9.45 -8.18 27.96
N ARG A 532 -9.24 -7.41 29.03
CA ARG A 532 -10.34 -6.83 29.83
C ARG A 532 -11.32 -6.06 28.95
N GLY A 533 -12.62 -6.18 29.27
CA GLY A 533 -13.70 -5.55 28.52
C GLY A 533 -14.06 -6.23 27.20
N SER A 534 -13.41 -7.35 26.83
CA SER A 534 -13.92 -8.23 25.77
C SER A 534 -15.13 -9.03 26.27
N GLY A 535 -16.10 -9.31 25.40
CA GLY A 535 -17.28 -10.13 25.72
C GLY A 535 -16.89 -11.54 26.15
N THR A 536 -15.85 -12.12 25.55
CA THR A 536 -15.27 -13.40 26.02
C THR A 536 -14.79 -13.33 27.47
N ARG A 537 -14.16 -12.22 27.88
CA ARG A 537 -13.75 -12.02 29.28
C ARG A 537 -14.96 -11.85 30.20
N VAL A 538 -15.96 -11.06 29.77
CA VAL A 538 -17.22 -10.89 30.52
C VAL A 538 -17.94 -12.23 30.70
N LEU A 539 -18.01 -13.06 29.65
CA LEU A 539 -18.60 -14.40 29.70
C LEU A 539 -17.86 -15.30 30.68
N LEU A 540 -16.52 -15.32 30.63
CA LEU A 540 -15.72 -16.09 31.58
C LEU A 540 -16.00 -15.65 33.02
N ASP A 541 -15.95 -14.35 33.27
CA ASP A 541 -16.13 -13.78 34.61
C ASP A 541 -17.54 -14.06 35.16
N TYR A 542 -18.57 -13.97 34.30
CA TYR A 542 -19.94 -14.37 34.63
C TYR A 542 -20.01 -15.86 35.01
N ARG A 543 -19.41 -16.74 34.20
CA ARG A 543 -19.43 -18.19 34.47
C ARG A 543 -18.66 -18.54 35.74
N LEU A 544 -17.50 -17.94 35.98
CA LEU A 544 -16.73 -18.10 37.21
C LEU A 544 -17.55 -17.66 38.44
N SER A 545 -18.26 -16.54 38.33
CA SER A 545 -19.17 -16.06 39.38
C SER A 545 -20.32 -17.05 39.64
N CYS A 546 -20.94 -17.62 38.60
CA CYS A 546 -21.99 -18.64 38.76
C CYS A 546 -21.47 -19.92 39.42
N LEU A 547 -20.22 -20.28 39.17
CA LEU A 547 -19.58 -21.48 39.71
C LEU A 547 -18.92 -21.26 41.08
N GLY A 548 -18.88 -20.02 41.58
CA GLY A 548 -18.21 -19.68 42.84
C GLY A 548 -16.67 -19.81 42.78
N ILE A 549 -16.08 -19.74 41.58
CA ILE A 549 -14.63 -19.87 41.38
C ILE A 549 -13.99 -18.49 41.41
N SER A 550 -12.99 -18.29 42.26
CA SER A 550 -12.24 -17.03 42.29
C SER A 550 -11.35 -16.92 41.06
N PRO A 551 -11.34 -15.79 40.33
CA PRO A 551 -10.39 -15.59 39.23
C PRO A 551 -8.92 -15.72 39.63
N THR A 552 -8.59 -15.49 40.90
CA THR A 552 -7.23 -15.65 41.42
C THR A 552 -6.78 -17.10 41.55
N SER A 553 -7.70 -18.07 41.49
CA SER A 553 -7.35 -19.50 41.51
C SER A 553 -6.95 -20.04 40.14
N ILE A 554 -7.09 -19.25 39.07
CA ILE A 554 -6.70 -19.63 37.72
C ILE A 554 -5.30 -19.08 37.43
N ASN A 555 -4.35 -19.99 37.23
CA ASN A 555 -2.98 -19.64 36.89
C ASN A 555 -2.90 -19.05 35.47
N GLY A 556 -2.36 -17.83 35.34
CA GLY A 556 -2.32 -17.09 34.07
C GLY A 556 -3.59 -16.28 33.76
N TYR A 557 -4.54 -16.16 34.69
CA TYR A 557 -5.78 -15.39 34.46
C TYR A 557 -5.57 -13.90 34.06
N ARG A 558 -4.42 -13.32 34.43
CA ARG A 558 -4.02 -11.95 34.06
C ARG A 558 -3.20 -11.87 32.77
N ASP A 559 -2.81 -13.01 32.20
CA ASP A 559 -2.10 -13.06 30.94
C ASP A 559 -3.13 -12.93 29.81
N GLU A 560 -2.98 -11.90 28.98
CA GLU A 560 -4.02 -11.48 28.04
C GLU A 560 -3.51 -11.48 26.60
N GLU A 561 -4.39 -11.87 25.67
CA GLU A 561 -4.20 -11.74 24.23
C GLU A 561 -5.36 -10.96 23.60
N TYR A 562 -5.10 -10.30 22.47
CA TYR A 562 -6.00 -9.32 21.84
C TYR A 562 -6.84 -9.85 20.67
N THR A 563 -6.55 -11.05 20.18
CA THR A 563 -7.38 -11.77 19.20
C THR A 563 -7.64 -13.22 19.61
N HIS A 564 -8.70 -13.81 19.05
CA HIS A 564 -8.97 -15.25 19.23
C HIS A 564 -7.86 -16.12 18.64
N MET A 565 -7.28 -15.71 17.51
CA MET A 565 -6.17 -16.42 16.88
C MET A 565 -4.89 -16.39 17.72
N ASN A 566 -4.60 -15.30 18.45
CA ASN A 566 -3.45 -15.25 19.36
C ASN A 566 -3.62 -16.19 20.55
N VAL A 567 -4.83 -16.29 21.11
CA VAL A 567 -5.14 -17.27 22.17
C VAL A 567 -4.92 -18.69 21.65
N ALA A 568 -5.44 -19.01 20.47
CA ALA A 568 -5.25 -20.31 19.83
C ALA A 568 -3.75 -20.61 19.55
N ALA A 569 -3.00 -19.63 19.04
CA ALA A 569 -1.56 -19.76 18.79
C ALA A 569 -0.74 -19.95 20.07
N ALA A 570 -1.13 -19.31 21.18
CA ALA A 570 -0.48 -19.51 22.48
C ALA A 570 -0.68 -20.94 23.01
N VAL A 571 -1.84 -21.53 22.77
CA VAL A 571 -2.12 -22.94 23.12
C VAL A 571 -1.40 -23.90 22.18
N LEU A 572 -1.44 -23.65 20.87
CA LEU A 572 -0.75 -24.49 19.88
C LEU A 572 0.77 -24.53 20.11
N SER A 573 1.37 -23.39 20.50
CA SER A 573 2.81 -23.30 20.79
C SER A 573 3.24 -23.91 22.13
N GLY A 574 2.30 -24.37 22.96
CA GLY A 574 2.57 -24.91 24.30
C GLY A 574 2.94 -23.86 25.35
N ARG A 575 2.82 -22.56 25.04
CA ARG A 575 3.00 -21.46 26.00
C ARG A 575 2.01 -21.59 27.16
N VAL A 576 0.78 -21.99 26.85
CA VAL A 576 -0.30 -22.27 27.80
C VAL A 576 -1.03 -23.56 27.41
N ASP A 577 -1.78 -24.13 28.35
CA ASP A 577 -2.48 -25.40 28.17
C ASP A 577 -3.93 -25.21 27.73
N ALA A 578 -4.54 -24.07 28.08
CA ALA A 578 -5.90 -23.71 27.70
C ALA A 578 -6.11 -22.20 27.53
N GLY A 579 -7.14 -21.85 26.78
CA GLY A 579 -7.60 -20.47 26.59
C GLY A 579 -9.06 -20.42 26.15
N LEU A 580 -9.73 -19.29 26.39
CA LEU A 580 -11.12 -19.10 25.96
C LEU A 580 -11.17 -18.35 24.62
N ALA A 581 -11.81 -18.94 23.61
CA ALA A 581 -11.92 -18.36 22.27
C ALA A 581 -13.13 -18.89 21.48
N VAL A 582 -13.30 -18.43 20.24
CA VAL A 582 -14.33 -18.93 19.32
C VAL A 582 -13.91 -20.25 18.66
N ARG A 583 -14.87 -21.14 18.38
CA ARG A 583 -14.61 -22.44 17.72
C ARG A 583 -13.87 -22.28 16.40
N ALA A 584 -14.18 -21.26 15.61
CA ALA A 584 -13.50 -21.01 14.34
C ALA A 584 -11.98 -20.85 14.48
N ALA A 585 -11.49 -20.29 15.60
CA ALA A 585 -10.05 -20.18 15.88
C ALA A 585 -9.42 -21.54 16.21
N ALA A 586 -10.16 -22.41 16.91
CA ALA A 586 -9.73 -23.78 17.16
C ALA A 586 -9.70 -24.61 15.88
N ASN A 587 -10.73 -24.51 15.03
CA ASN A 587 -10.79 -25.18 13.72
C ASN A 587 -9.62 -24.75 12.83
N ALA A 588 -9.32 -23.45 12.77
CA ALA A 588 -8.25 -22.89 11.95
C ALA A 588 -6.86 -23.45 12.32
N LEU A 589 -6.64 -23.82 13.58
CA LEU A 589 -5.36 -24.36 14.08
C LEU A 589 -5.42 -25.85 14.46
N GLY A 590 -6.53 -26.54 14.17
CA GLY A 590 -6.72 -27.96 14.49
C GLY A 590 -6.66 -28.28 15.98
N LEU A 591 -7.09 -27.35 16.84
CA LEU A 591 -7.07 -27.54 18.30
C LEU A 591 -8.36 -28.19 18.82
N PRO A 592 -8.28 -29.07 19.84
CA PRO A 592 -9.46 -29.52 20.56
C PRO A 592 -10.24 -28.35 21.16
N PHE A 593 -11.57 -28.46 21.17
CA PHE A 593 -12.46 -27.39 21.59
C PHE A 593 -13.65 -27.94 22.39
N THR A 594 -13.89 -27.34 23.55
CA THR A 594 -15.03 -27.66 24.42
C THR A 594 -15.98 -26.47 24.51
N PRO A 595 -17.23 -26.59 24.02
CA PRO A 595 -18.16 -25.46 23.97
C PRO A 595 -18.68 -25.06 25.36
N ILE A 596 -18.84 -23.74 25.55
CA ILE A 596 -19.36 -23.12 26.78
C ILE A 596 -20.67 -22.35 26.53
N GLY A 597 -20.87 -21.86 25.31
CA GLY A 597 -22.08 -21.15 24.94
C GLY A 597 -21.99 -20.50 23.57
N VAL A 598 -23.10 -19.91 23.16
CA VAL A 598 -23.20 -19.11 21.93
C VAL A 598 -23.30 -17.65 22.32
N GLU A 599 -22.58 -16.81 21.60
CA GLU A 599 -22.53 -15.37 21.77
C GLU A 599 -23.08 -14.69 20.53
N GLU A 600 -23.88 -13.65 20.74
CA GLU A 600 -24.40 -12.80 19.66
C GLU A 600 -23.37 -11.72 19.31
N TYR A 601 -22.88 -11.72 18.08
CA TYR A 601 -21.96 -10.69 17.58
C TYR A 601 -22.67 -9.78 16.58
N ASP A 602 -22.85 -8.54 17.01
CA ASP A 602 -23.62 -7.54 16.28
C ASP A 602 -22.72 -6.40 15.78
N LEU A 603 -23.20 -5.73 14.73
CA LEU A 603 -22.71 -4.43 14.29
C LEU A 603 -23.63 -3.35 14.84
N VAL A 604 -23.04 -2.42 15.58
CA VAL A 604 -23.70 -1.21 16.09
C VAL A 604 -23.42 -0.09 15.10
N ILE A 605 -24.47 0.45 14.47
CA ILE A 605 -24.36 1.41 13.36
C ILE A 605 -25.23 2.63 13.66
N PRO A 606 -24.67 3.84 13.82
CA PRO A 606 -25.46 5.06 13.92
C PRO A 606 -26.38 5.22 12.72
N ARG A 607 -27.63 5.65 12.95
CA ARG A 607 -28.65 5.70 11.90
C ARG A 607 -28.25 6.59 10.73
N ARG A 608 -27.54 7.68 11.00
CA ARG A 608 -27.01 8.59 9.98
C ARG A 608 -26.06 7.94 8.96
N PHE A 609 -25.43 6.83 9.31
CA PHE A 609 -24.59 6.06 8.39
C PHE A 609 -25.33 4.88 7.75
N PHE A 610 -26.35 4.36 8.42
CA PHE A 610 -27.02 3.12 8.03
C PHE A 610 -27.58 3.18 6.60
N ASP A 611 -28.22 4.29 6.24
CA ASP A 611 -28.84 4.48 4.93
C ASP A 611 -27.86 5.00 3.85
N GLY A 612 -26.58 5.17 4.18
CA GLY A 612 -25.56 5.66 3.24
C GLY A 612 -24.96 4.58 2.34
N ASP A 613 -24.55 4.94 1.12
CA ASP A 613 -24.08 4.02 0.07
C ASP A 613 -23.00 3.03 0.53
N ALA A 614 -22.04 3.50 1.34
CA ALA A 614 -20.95 2.66 1.83
C ALA A 614 -21.47 1.56 2.78
N VAL A 615 -22.36 1.90 3.72
CA VAL A 615 -22.94 0.91 4.62
C VAL A 615 -23.90 0.00 3.87
N GLN A 616 -24.68 0.50 2.90
CA GLN A 616 -25.53 -0.33 2.06
C GLN A 616 -24.72 -1.37 1.26
N ALA A 617 -23.59 -0.98 0.67
CA ALA A 617 -22.67 -1.92 0.03
C ALA A 617 -22.12 -2.99 1.00
N LEU A 618 -21.84 -2.62 2.25
CA LEU A 618 -21.46 -3.59 3.29
C LEU A 618 -22.61 -4.54 3.61
N LEU A 619 -23.85 -4.04 3.72
CA LEU A 619 -25.04 -4.84 3.97
C LEU A 619 -25.36 -5.80 2.83
N ASP A 620 -25.16 -5.38 1.58
CA ASP A 620 -25.30 -6.23 0.39
C ASP A 620 -24.40 -7.45 0.48
N VAL A 621 -23.14 -7.26 0.90
CA VAL A 621 -22.20 -8.36 1.14
C VAL A 621 -22.64 -9.24 2.31
N ILE A 622 -22.98 -8.65 3.46
CA ILE A 622 -23.41 -9.39 4.66
C ILE A 622 -24.64 -10.27 4.36
N ARG A 623 -25.57 -9.77 3.55
CA ARG A 623 -26.82 -10.47 3.19
C ARG A 623 -26.64 -11.47 2.06
N SER A 624 -25.46 -11.50 1.42
CA SER A 624 -25.19 -12.41 0.31
C SER A 624 -25.09 -13.87 0.77
N GLU A 625 -25.59 -14.77 -0.06
CA GLU A 625 -25.48 -16.22 0.16
C GLU A 625 -24.01 -16.67 0.21
N ALA A 626 -23.17 -16.08 -0.63
CA ALA A 626 -21.73 -16.37 -0.65
C ALA A 626 -21.04 -16.05 0.69
N PHE A 627 -21.46 -14.97 1.36
CA PHE A 627 -20.92 -14.62 2.67
C PHE A 627 -21.34 -15.65 3.71
N ARG A 628 -22.64 -15.99 3.76
CA ARG A 628 -23.18 -17.01 4.68
C ARG A 628 -22.47 -18.35 4.54
N GLN A 629 -22.36 -18.87 3.32
CA GLN A 629 -21.70 -20.15 3.04
C GLN A 629 -20.21 -20.14 3.45
N THR A 630 -19.51 -19.04 3.20
CA THR A 630 -18.10 -18.92 3.58
C THR A 630 -17.94 -18.89 5.09
N VAL A 631 -18.82 -18.17 5.80
CA VAL A 631 -18.81 -18.08 7.27
C VAL A 631 -19.14 -19.43 7.91
N GLU A 632 -20.18 -20.12 7.42
CA GLU A 632 -20.55 -21.47 7.89
C GLU A 632 -19.44 -22.48 7.65
N GLY A 633 -18.74 -22.38 6.51
CA GLY A 633 -17.58 -23.22 6.18
C GLY A 633 -16.41 -23.09 7.15
N MET A 634 -16.29 -21.98 7.90
CA MET A 634 -15.29 -21.86 8.98
C MET A 634 -15.63 -22.71 10.21
N GLY A 635 -16.90 -23.06 10.38
CA GLY A 635 -17.45 -23.81 11.51
C GLY A 635 -17.55 -23.00 12.82
N GLY A 636 -18.59 -23.29 13.62
CA GLY A 636 -18.83 -22.62 14.90
C GLY A 636 -19.48 -21.25 14.80
N TYR A 637 -20.06 -20.92 13.64
CA TYR A 637 -20.88 -19.74 13.41
C TYR A 637 -22.33 -20.14 13.11
N GLY A 638 -23.28 -19.35 13.61
CA GLY A 638 -24.68 -19.38 13.19
C GLY A 638 -24.99 -18.17 12.32
N THR A 639 -25.66 -18.39 11.17
CA THR A 639 -25.95 -17.31 10.20
C THR A 639 -27.44 -17.04 9.97
N GLU A 640 -28.35 -17.69 10.70
CA GLU A 640 -29.80 -17.58 10.50
C GLU A 640 -30.32 -16.13 10.52
N LYS A 641 -29.73 -15.32 11.40
CA LYS A 641 -30.06 -13.90 11.59
C LYS A 641 -29.09 -12.94 10.91
N THR A 642 -28.08 -13.44 10.19
CA THR A 642 -27.04 -12.62 9.55
C THR A 642 -27.65 -11.59 8.59
N GLY A 643 -27.32 -10.31 8.83
CA GLY A 643 -27.79 -9.17 8.04
C GLY A 643 -29.15 -8.62 8.46
N GLN A 644 -29.78 -9.17 9.50
CA GLN A 644 -31.06 -8.71 10.03
C GLN A 644 -30.85 -7.60 11.07
N VAL A 645 -31.73 -6.59 11.04
CA VAL A 645 -31.84 -5.59 12.10
C VAL A 645 -32.58 -6.22 13.28
N ILE A 646 -31.91 -6.34 14.43
CA ILE A 646 -32.44 -7.03 15.61
C ILE A 646 -33.08 -6.04 16.59
N TRP A 647 -32.63 -4.79 16.54
CA TRP A 647 -33.13 -3.72 17.40
C TRP A 647 -32.76 -2.34 16.83
N GLU A 648 -33.64 -1.36 17.05
CA GLU A 648 -33.37 0.05 16.78
C GLU A 648 -33.52 0.85 18.07
N TYR A 649 -32.51 1.64 18.38
CA TYR A 649 -32.50 2.58 19.50
C TYR A 649 -32.85 3.97 18.99
N ALA A 650 -33.87 4.59 19.59
CA ALA A 650 -34.38 5.90 19.16
C ALA A 650 -33.49 7.10 19.56
N GLY A 651 -32.49 6.88 20.43
CA GLY A 651 -31.72 7.96 21.05
C GLY A 651 -32.28 8.36 22.43
N LYS A 652 -31.54 9.22 23.15
CA LYS A 652 -31.98 9.81 24.43
C LYS A 652 -32.75 11.10 24.25
#